data_AF-A0A1Q5TH31-F1
#
_entry.id   AF-A0A1Q5TH31-F1
#
_cell.length_a   1.000
_cell.length_b   1.000
_cell.length_c   1.000
_cell.angle_alpha   90.00
_cell.angle_beta   90.00
_cell.angle_gamma   90.00
#
_symmetry.space_group_name_H-M   'P 1'
#
loop_
_entity.id
_entity.type
_entity.pdbx_description
1 polymer ?
#
loop_
_entity_poly.entity_id
_entity_poly.type
_entity_poly.pdbx_seq_one_letter_code
_entity_poly.pdbx_strand_id
1 'polypeptide(L)'
;MPEPTPPSPKSPKSHYSKHIILTTYPGQSGIDPVPLEWGAGDAKSRGPVVVSRSGNLVKRRNAIGAHGGSYSIYNALAVASGELDAAFRPDLRNSQPTFDFPWQKAWADKTKIVSMDPYGHDILNQYKEELEAGWDIRPTMAVTRANMKLAEIADSVRDGQLEVDGSIVVDSSGEVRVTKVAVEPVWYLPGVAERFGVDEGTLRRSLFEHTGGSYPELITRPDLKVFLPPIGGLTVYIFGPPERVADENVKLALRIHDECNGSDVFQSDICTCRPYLAFGIREAIREAQNGGSGVVIYFRKEGRALGEVIKYLVYNARKRGGDTADKYFTRTENIAGVRDMRFQALMPDILHWLGVKKIDRMLSMSNMKHDAIVDSGIKILERIPIPDEMIPSDSRVEIDAKINAGYFTTGKQISMDELAEVRGRGWEKWEDIEVDTMGSQAPQVFSQPRIPKSGVWCPAVTIFDPVTDTLDLESQKKYYAYLSRSGLAGLVIMGTNSEAFLLTREERSQLIATAREAVGPDYPLMAGVGTHSTKQTLELAHDAAAAGANYLLVLPSAYFGKATNMNVVKRFFADVARQSPLPVLIYNFPGVCNGVDIDSETITEIVRESAAASPNGVSNIVGVKLTCGSVGKITRLAATFSPTEFAIFGGQSDFLIAGLTVGSAGCISAFANVFPKTASKVYELFTAGKLAEAMELQRASALAETPCKGGIASTKYAVALYSAPAAGIDKALERLKPRTPYEEAGDAVKRTVEELMGAVAVTEKAL
;
A
#
# COMPACT_ATOMS: atom_id res chain seq x y z
N MET A 1 27.97 9.04 -45.85
CA MET A 1 27.13 10.26 -45.73
C MET A 1 26.39 10.15 -44.41
N PRO A 2 26.34 11.22 -43.59
CA PRO A 2 25.52 11.20 -42.37
C PRO A 2 24.03 11.25 -42.75
N GLU A 3 23.19 10.53 -42.01
CA GLU A 3 21.73 10.54 -42.20
C GLU A 3 21.14 11.95 -42.03
N PRO A 4 20.12 12.32 -42.82
CA PRO A 4 19.48 13.63 -42.69
C PRO A 4 18.71 13.73 -41.37
N THR A 5 18.96 14.82 -40.63
CA THR A 5 18.25 15.19 -39.42
C THR A 5 16.74 15.27 -39.72
N PRO A 6 15.86 14.70 -38.87
CA PRO A 6 14.42 14.79 -39.08
C PRO A 6 13.96 16.26 -39.10
N PRO A 7 12.95 16.60 -39.91
CA PRO A 7 12.44 17.97 -40.00
C PRO A 7 11.93 18.43 -38.64
N SER A 8 12.28 19.66 -38.25
CA SER A 8 11.75 20.29 -37.05
C SER A 8 10.20 20.31 -37.11
N PRO A 9 9.52 19.98 -36.00
CA PRO A 9 8.07 20.04 -35.96
C PRO A 9 7.61 21.46 -36.33
N LYS A 10 6.62 21.55 -37.23
CA LYS A 10 6.01 22.82 -37.64
C LYS A 10 5.55 23.56 -36.38
N SER A 11 5.96 24.81 -36.22
CA SER A 11 5.50 25.64 -35.11
C SER A 11 3.97 25.76 -35.16
N PRO A 12 3.26 25.51 -34.05
CA PRO A 12 1.82 25.74 -34.01
C PRO A 12 1.54 27.21 -34.35
N LYS A 13 0.50 27.46 -35.16
CA LYS A 13 0.07 28.83 -35.49
C LYS A 13 -0.31 29.53 -34.18
N SER A 14 0.30 30.69 -33.90
CA SER A 14 -0.01 31.46 -32.69
C SER A 14 -1.48 31.89 -32.67
N HIS A 15 -2.22 31.43 -31.65
CA HIS A 15 -3.60 31.82 -31.36
C HIS A 15 -3.70 33.15 -30.59
N TYR A 16 -2.56 33.76 -30.24
CA TYR A 16 -2.50 35.02 -29.49
C TYR A 16 -2.49 36.24 -30.41
N SER A 17 -3.11 37.33 -29.95
CA SER A 17 -2.93 38.66 -30.53
C SER A 17 -1.44 39.01 -30.60
N LYS A 18 -1.01 39.72 -31.66
CA LYS A 18 0.35 40.26 -31.76
C LYS A 18 0.67 41.29 -30.65
N HIS A 19 -0.35 41.85 -30.01
CA HIS A 19 -0.22 42.84 -28.95
C HIS A 19 -0.52 42.23 -27.57
N ILE A 20 0.45 42.29 -26.67
CA ILE A 20 0.29 41.92 -25.25
C ILE A 20 -0.20 43.16 -24.50
N ILE A 21 -1.38 43.06 -23.89
CA ILE A 21 -1.89 44.10 -23.01
C ILE A 21 -1.28 43.89 -21.61
N LEU A 22 -0.37 44.78 -21.23
CA LEU A 22 0.19 44.86 -19.89
C LEU A 22 -0.66 45.84 -19.08
N THR A 23 -1.57 45.34 -18.22
CA THR A 23 -2.40 46.17 -17.32
C THR A 23 -1.65 46.57 -16.05
N THR A 24 -0.35 46.80 -16.19
CA THR A 24 0.59 46.91 -15.09
C THR A 24 0.45 48.25 -14.37
N TYR A 25 -0.09 49.32 -14.99
CA TYR A 25 -0.21 50.63 -14.35
C TYR A 25 -1.68 51.06 -14.17
N PRO A 26 -2.09 51.66 -13.03
CA PRO A 26 -3.49 51.99 -12.77
C PRO A 26 -4.04 53.09 -13.69
N GLY A 27 -3.18 54.01 -14.13
CA GLY A 27 -3.55 55.18 -14.96
C GLY A 27 -3.61 54.92 -16.47
N GLN A 28 -3.53 53.67 -16.92
CA GLN A 28 -3.62 53.35 -18.34
C GLN A 28 -5.06 53.53 -18.83
N SER A 29 -5.23 54.28 -19.93
CA SER A 29 -6.56 54.61 -20.48
C SER A 29 -7.42 53.36 -20.72
N GLY A 30 -8.61 53.35 -20.10
CA GLY A 30 -9.62 52.29 -20.23
C GLY A 30 -9.50 51.12 -19.25
N ILE A 31 -8.67 51.21 -18.20
CA ILE A 31 -8.75 50.29 -17.04
C ILE A 31 -9.93 50.72 -16.15
N ASP A 32 -10.82 49.78 -15.84
CA ASP A 32 -12.05 49.98 -15.06
C ASP A 32 -12.32 48.72 -14.22
N PRO A 33 -11.60 48.50 -13.11
CA PRO A 33 -11.74 47.28 -12.29
C PRO A 33 -13.14 47.16 -11.70
N VAL A 34 -13.67 45.94 -11.64
CA VAL A 34 -14.92 45.65 -10.92
C VAL A 34 -14.74 46.01 -9.43
N PRO A 35 -15.63 46.82 -8.82
CA PRO A 35 -15.57 47.12 -7.39
C PRO A 35 -15.53 45.85 -6.53
N LEU A 36 -14.66 45.85 -5.51
CA LEU A 36 -14.48 44.73 -4.61
C LEU A 36 -14.25 45.26 -3.18
N GLU A 37 -15.25 45.08 -2.30
CA GLU A 37 -15.20 45.52 -0.91
C GLU A 37 -15.01 44.30 0.01
N TRP A 38 -13.77 44.04 0.43
CA TRP A 38 -13.48 42.90 1.29
C TRP A 38 -14.09 43.08 2.68
N GLY A 39 -14.82 42.07 3.16
CA GLY A 39 -15.55 42.11 4.44
C GLY A 39 -16.96 42.70 4.35
N ALA A 40 -17.51 42.93 3.16
CA ALA A 40 -18.91 43.31 3.04
C ALA A 40 -19.87 42.21 3.53
N GLY A 41 -21.04 42.65 4.03
CA GLY A 41 -22.06 41.81 4.68
C GLY A 41 -22.66 40.72 3.81
N ASP A 42 -22.71 40.93 2.50
CA ASP A 42 -23.32 40.06 1.51
C ASP A 42 -22.49 40.02 0.22
N ALA A 43 -22.74 39.01 -0.61
CA ALA A 43 -21.95 38.79 -1.82
C ALA A 43 -22.09 39.93 -2.85
N LYS A 44 -23.29 40.56 -2.96
CA LYS A 44 -23.53 41.62 -3.94
C LYS A 44 -22.78 42.90 -3.57
N SER A 45 -22.82 43.31 -2.31
CA SER A 45 -22.04 44.46 -1.82
C SER A 45 -20.53 44.19 -1.83
N ARG A 46 -20.12 42.95 -1.56
CA ARG A 46 -18.73 42.51 -1.63
C ARG A 46 -18.18 42.55 -3.06
N GLY A 47 -18.97 42.13 -4.05
CA GLY A 47 -18.58 42.01 -5.46
C GLY A 47 -17.76 40.75 -5.77
N PRO A 48 -17.73 40.23 -7.02
CA PRO A 48 -17.03 38.98 -7.34
C PRO A 48 -15.51 39.14 -7.46
N VAL A 49 -14.75 38.05 -7.27
CA VAL A 49 -13.30 38.02 -7.61
C VAL A 49 -13.12 37.74 -9.09
N VAL A 50 -12.48 38.67 -9.80
CA VAL A 50 -12.27 38.59 -11.25
C VAL A 50 -10.79 38.77 -11.58
N VAL A 51 -10.18 37.72 -12.12
CA VAL A 51 -8.76 37.72 -12.58
C VAL A 51 -8.59 37.47 -14.08
N SER A 52 -9.69 37.24 -14.80
CA SER A 52 -9.67 36.86 -16.22
C SER A 52 -8.89 37.84 -17.11
N ARG A 53 -8.10 37.29 -18.03
CA ARG A 53 -7.28 38.05 -18.98
C ARG A 53 -7.80 38.01 -20.42
N SER A 54 -8.94 37.37 -20.68
CA SER A 54 -9.47 37.26 -22.05
C SER A 54 -10.26 38.50 -22.46
N GLY A 55 -10.07 38.96 -23.69
CA GLY A 55 -10.87 40.03 -24.31
C GLY A 55 -10.93 41.32 -23.48
N ASN A 56 -12.11 41.91 -23.38
CA ASN A 56 -12.33 43.16 -22.64
C ASN A 56 -12.26 43.01 -21.11
N LEU A 57 -12.33 41.76 -20.59
CA LEU A 57 -12.29 41.50 -19.15
C LEU A 57 -10.92 41.78 -18.53
N VAL A 58 -9.85 41.81 -19.33
CA VAL A 58 -8.51 42.16 -18.84
C VAL A 58 -8.46 43.53 -18.15
N LYS A 59 -9.30 44.47 -18.60
CA LYS A 59 -9.44 45.83 -18.05
C LYS A 59 -10.32 45.89 -16.80
N ARG A 60 -11.11 44.84 -16.55
CA ARG A 60 -12.12 44.72 -15.49
C ARG A 60 -11.62 43.93 -14.28
N ARG A 61 -10.39 43.38 -14.33
CA ARG A 61 -9.77 42.59 -13.25
C ARG A 61 -9.66 43.40 -11.96
N ASN A 62 -10.04 42.80 -10.84
CA ASN A 62 -9.97 43.39 -9.51
C ASN A 62 -9.06 42.59 -8.54
N ALA A 63 -8.40 41.55 -9.03
CA ALA A 63 -7.43 40.77 -8.28
C ALA A 63 -6.18 40.41 -9.12
N ILE A 64 -5.09 40.13 -8.42
CA ILE A 64 -3.80 39.68 -8.95
C ILE A 64 -3.79 38.15 -9.03
N GLY A 65 -3.09 37.57 -10.00
CA GLY A 65 -2.98 36.11 -10.17
C GLY A 65 -3.92 35.54 -11.21
N ALA A 66 -4.30 34.26 -11.04
CA ALA A 66 -5.12 33.48 -11.96
C ALA A 66 -6.02 32.49 -11.20
N HIS A 67 -7.10 32.04 -11.83
CA HIS A 67 -7.95 30.97 -11.31
C HIS A 67 -7.25 29.61 -11.37
N GLY A 68 -7.63 28.67 -10.48
CA GLY A 68 -7.10 27.30 -10.49
C GLY A 68 -5.91 27.08 -9.56
N GLY A 69 -5.62 28.03 -8.66
CA GLY A 69 -4.49 28.00 -7.71
C GLY A 69 -3.17 27.51 -8.32
N SER A 70 -2.55 26.50 -7.69
CA SER A 70 -1.32 25.86 -8.16
C SER A 70 -1.41 25.20 -9.54
N TYR A 71 -2.62 24.95 -10.07
CA TYR A 71 -2.84 24.34 -11.38
C TYR A 71 -2.95 25.36 -12.52
N SER A 72 -2.97 26.66 -12.22
CA SER A 72 -3.02 27.74 -13.22
C SER A 72 -1.90 27.64 -14.28
N ILE A 73 -0.70 27.19 -13.90
CA ILE A 73 0.42 26.99 -14.83
C ILE A 73 0.17 25.83 -15.80
N TYR A 74 -0.43 24.73 -15.34
CA TYR A 74 -0.81 23.62 -16.21
C TYR A 74 -1.93 24.02 -17.18
N ASN A 75 -2.90 24.81 -16.72
CA ASN A 75 -3.90 25.40 -17.61
C ASN A 75 -3.25 26.28 -18.68
N ALA A 76 -2.25 27.08 -18.33
CA ALA A 76 -1.51 27.89 -19.31
C ALA A 76 -0.75 27.03 -20.34
N LEU A 77 -0.16 25.91 -19.91
CA LEU A 77 0.49 24.95 -20.80
C LEU A 77 -0.51 24.28 -21.75
N ALA A 78 -1.68 23.87 -21.27
CA ALA A 78 -2.74 23.30 -22.10
C ALA A 78 -3.25 24.30 -23.15
N VAL A 79 -3.35 25.59 -22.80
CA VAL A 79 -3.66 26.63 -23.79
C VAL A 79 -2.53 26.81 -24.79
N ALA A 80 -1.27 26.77 -24.35
CA ALA A 80 -0.12 26.90 -25.22
C ALA A 80 0.06 25.70 -26.17
N SER A 81 -0.26 24.48 -25.74
CA SER A 81 -0.24 23.27 -26.59
C SER A 81 -1.44 23.17 -27.53
N GLY A 82 -2.48 24.00 -27.32
CA GLY A 82 -3.73 23.97 -28.09
C GLY A 82 -4.73 22.93 -27.60
N GLU A 83 -4.48 22.27 -26.47
CA GLU A 83 -5.42 21.35 -25.81
C GLU A 83 -6.60 22.07 -25.16
N LEU A 84 -6.44 23.35 -24.79
CA LEU A 84 -7.48 24.20 -24.25
C LEU A 84 -7.60 25.52 -25.02
N ASP A 85 -8.81 25.92 -25.39
CA ASP A 85 -9.03 27.21 -26.06
C ASP A 85 -8.70 28.38 -25.10
N ALA A 86 -7.95 29.38 -25.56
CA ALA A 86 -7.60 30.57 -24.78
C ALA A 86 -8.83 31.42 -24.36
N ALA A 87 -9.93 31.30 -25.11
CA ALA A 87 -11.22 31.89 -24.82
C ALA A 87 -12.17 30.95 -24.07
N PHE A 88 -11.73 29.74 -23.70
CA PHE A 88 -12.55 28.75 -23.01
C PHE A 88 -13.25 29.35 -21.79
N ARG A 89 -14.54 29.03 -21.66
CA ARG A 89 -15.36 29.36 -20.51
C ARG A 89 -15.94 28.06 -19.95
N PRO A 90 -15.72 27.76 -18.66
CA PRO A 90 -16.31 26.58 -18.05
C PRO A 90 -17.83 26.73 -18.01
N ASP A 91 -18.54 25.68 -18.38
CA ASP A 91 -19.97 25.56 -18.08
C ASP A 91 -20.12 25.04 -16.66
N LEU A 92 -20.64 25.89 -15.78
CA LEU A 92 -20.79 25.61 -14.36
C LEU A 92 -22.26 25.27 -13.99
N ARG A 93 -23.14 25.03 -14.97
CA ARG A 93 -24.52 24.63 -14.68
C ARG A 93 -24.54 23.32 -13.88
N ASN A 94 -25.39 23.25 -12.86
CA ASN A 94 -25.53 22.11 -11.95
C ASN A 94 -24.28 21.79 -11.11
N SER A 95 -23.36 22.75 -10.94
CA SER A 95 -22.18 22.60 -10.07
C SER A 95 -22.33 23.30 -8.71
N GLN A 96 -23.55 23.64 -8.30
CA GLN A 96 -23.83 24.23 -6.99
C GLN A 96 -23.40 23.29 -5.85
N PRO A 97 -23.07 23.83 -4.65
CA PRO A 97 -22.80 23.03 -3.46
C PRO A 97 -23.86 21.94 -3.20
N THR A 98 -23.41 20.76 -2.81
CA THR A 98 -24.32 19.68 -2.33
C THR A 98 -24.91 19.95 -0.95
N PHE A 99 -24.43 21.00 -0.27
CA PHE A 99 -24.90 21.46 1.01
C PHE A 99 -24.70 22.98 1.10
N ASP A 100 -25.76 23.69 1.46
CA ASP A 100 -25.77 25.13 1.62
C ASP A 100 -25.37 25.50 3.05
N PHE A 101 -24.11 25.91 3.22
CA PHE A 101 -23.63 26.35 4.53
C PHE A 101 -24.33 27.64 4.95
N PRO A 102 -24.83 27.74 6.20
CA PRO A 102 -25.44 28.96 6.67
C PRO A 102 -24.37 30.07 6.74
N TRP A 103 -24.77 31.27 6.34
CA TRP A 103 -23.92 32.45 6.41
C TRP A 103 -23.40 32.67 7.85
N GLN A 104 -22.11 32.95 7.96
CA GLN A 104 -21.46 33.22 9.25
C GLN A 104 -21.07 34.68 9.35
N LYS A 105 -21.18 35.26 10.55
CA LYS A 105 -20.75 36.65 10.81
C LYS A 105 -19.30 36.93 10.40
N ALA A 106 -18.43 35.92 10.53
CA ALA A 106 -17.03 36.03 10.14
C ALA A 106 -16.82 36.26 8.62
N TRP A 107 -17.80 35.93 7.76
CA TRP A 107 -17.72 36.17 6.32
C TRP A 107 -17.72 37.68 5.98
N ALA A 108 -18.29 38.49 6.87
CA ALA A 108 -18.29 39.95 6.79
C ALA A 108 -17.25 40.62 7.70
N ASP A 109 -16.27 39.84 8.19
CA ASP A 109 -15.19 40.38 9.02
C ASP A 109 -13.87 40.24 8.27
N LYS A 110 -13.40 41.38 7.74
CA LYS A 110 -12.14 41.49 7.00
C LYS A 110 -10.88 41.14 7.80
N THR A 111 -11.00 40.94 9.12
CA THR A 111 -9.90 40.49 9.98
C THR A 111 -9.95 38.98 10.24
N LYS A 112 -11.15 38.38 10.22
CA LYS A 112 -11.35 36.94 10.49
C LYS A 112 -11.09 36.04 9.30
N ILE A 113 -11.39 36.50 8.08
CA ILE A 113 -11.10 35.75 6.85
C ILE A 113 -10.33 36.64 5.88
N VAL A 114 -9.07 36.29 5.63
CA VAL A 114 -8.13 37.07 4.80
C VAL A 114 -7.41 36.23 3.76
N SER A 115 -7.53 34.90 3.78
CA SER A 115 -6.76 33.98 2.94
C SER A 115 -7.60 33.02 2.09
N MET A 116 -8.92 33.17 2.13
CA MET A 116 -9.88 32.47 1.27
C MET A 116 -11.08 33.38 0.94
N ASP A 117 -11.82 33.04 -0.11
CA ASP A 117 -13.03 33.78 -0.51
C ASP A 117 -14.27 33.22 0.23
N PRO A 118 -14.91 33.99 1.14
CA PRO A 118 -16.08 33.50 1.87
C PRO A 118 -17.27 33.11 0.98
N TYR A 119 -17.42 33.78 -0.17
CA TYR A 119 -18.54 33.59 -1.11
C TYR A 119 -18.16 32.70 -2.31
N GLY A 120 -16.91 32.21 -2.36
CA GLY A 120 -16.36 31.47 -3.49
C GLY A 120 -16.98 30.08 -3.74
N HIS A 121 -17.81 29.60 -2.80
CA HIS A 121 -18.47 28.29 -2.87
C HIS A 121 -19.79 28.33 -3.66
N ASP A 122 -20.44 29.48 -3.78
CA ASP A 122 -21.80 29.60 -4.35
C ASP A 122 -21.91 30.73 -5.39
N ILE A 123 -20.94 30.82 -6.29
CA ILE A 123 -20.92 31.93 -7.27
C ILE A 123 -22.12 31.94 -8.23
N LEU A 124 -22.77 30.79 -8.45
CA LEU A 124 -23.87 30.62 -9.40
C LEU A 124 -25.15 31.30 -8.91
N ASN A 125 -25.40 31.26 -7.61
CA ASN A 125 -26.54 31.95 -7.02
C ASN A 125 -26.20 33.41 -6.71
N GLN A 126 -24.98 33.66 -6.22
CA GLN A 126 -24.59 34.99 -5.76
C GLN A 126 -24.32 35.99 -6.90
N TYR A 127 -23.83 35.53 -8.06
CA TYR A 127 -23.39 36.37 -9.18
C TYR A 127 -24.02 35.95 -10.52
N LYS A 128 -25.27 35.50 -10.48
CA LYS A 128 -25.99 34.99 -11.65
C LYS A 128 -26.06 36.01 -12.79
N GLU A 129 -26.37 37.27 -12.47
CA GLU A 129 -26.53 38.36 -13.44
C GLU A 129 -25.21 38.66 -14.15
N GLU A 130 -24.10 38.66 -13.42
CA GLU A 130 -22.76 38.89 -13.95
C GLU A 130 -22.30 37.73 -14.85
N LEU A 131 -22.58 36.49 -14.45
CA LEU A 131 -22.30 35.30 -15.25
C LEU A 131 -23.10 35.30 -16.56
N GLU A 132 -24.40 35.65 -16.51
CA GLU A 132 -25.25 35.81 -17.70
C GLU A 132 -24.79 36.98 -18.59
N ALA A 133 -24.22 38.04 -17.99
CA ALA A 133 -23.56 39.12 -18.71
C ALA A 133 -22.16 38.75 -19.28
N GLY A 134 -21.74 37.49 -19.15
CA GLY A 134 -20.51 36.97 -19.73
C GLY A 134 -19.25 37.24 -18.92
N TRP A 135 -19.38 37.58 -17.63
CA TRP A 135 -18.22 37.74 -16.76
C TRP A 135 -17.59 36.38 -16.45
N ASP A 136 -16.26 36.32 -16.46
CA ASP A 136 -15.51 35.11 -16.12
C ASP A 136 -15.24 35.09 -14.61
N ILE A 137 -16.26 34.68 -13.86
CA ILE A 137 -16.22 34.44 -12.42
C ILE A 137 -16.16 32.93 -12.22
N ARG A 138 -15.21 32.45 -11.42
CA ARG A 138 -15.00 31.01 -11.17
C ARG A 138 -15.03 30.70 -9.68
N PRO A 139 -15.55 29.53 -9.28
CA PRO A 139 -15.57 29.14 -7.89
C PRO A 139 -14.14 28.96 -7.39
N THR A 140 -13.89 29.42 -6.18
CA THR A 140 -12.64 29.17 -5.45
C THR A 140 -12.86 28.16 -4.32
N MET A 141 -14.10 27.69 -4.15
CA MET A 141 -14.47 26.62 -3.25
C MET A 141 -15.50 25.69 -3.90
N ALA A 142 -15.49 24.42 -3.53
CA ALA A 142 -16.48 23.45 -3.98
C ALA A 142 -16.87 22.51 -2.83
N VAL A 143 -18.16 22.17 -2.73
CA VAL A 143 -18.72 21.33 -1.66
C VAL A 143 -19.41 20.11 -2.26
N THR A 144 -18.95 18.91 -1.89
CA THR A 144 -19.52 17.65 -2.37
C THR A 144 -19.71 16.64 -1.25
N ARG A 145 -20.60 15.67 -1.44
CA ARG A 145 -20.76 14.50 -0.57
C ARG A 145 -20.19 13.27 -1.26
N ALA A 146 -19.47 12.43 -0.53
CA ALA A 146 -18.86 11.23 -1.07
C ALA A 146 -18.80 10.12 -0.02
N ASN A 147 -18.53 8.92 -0.48
CA ASN A 147 -18.02 7.86 0.36
C ASN A 147 -16.49 7.81 0.25
N MET A 148 -15.82 7.47 1.33
CA MET A 148 -14.36 7.35 1.43
C MET A 148 -14.01 6.01 2.06
N LYS A 149 -12.96 5.37 1.54
CA LYS A 149 -12.35 4.18 2.13
C LYS A 149 -10.89 4.47 2.45
N LEU A 150 -10.45 4.01 3.62
CA LEU A 150 -9.08 4.12 4.07
C LEU A 150 -8.74 2.82 4.80
N ALA A 151 -7.56 2.24 4.53
CA ALA A 151 -7.16 0.95 5.09
C ALA A 151 -7.25 0.94 6.62
N GLU A 152 -6.74 2.00 7.27
CA GLU A 152 -6.74 2.13 8.72
C GLU A 152 -8.15 2.23 9.33
N ILE A 153 -9.14 2.65 8.56
CA ILE A 153 -10.54 2.66 8.99
C ILE A 153 -11.17 1.27 8.82
N ALA A 154 -10.86 0.57 7.73
CA ALA A 154 -11.25 -0.83 7.58
C ALA A 154 -10.63 -1.71 8.69
N ASP A 155 -9.37 -1.47 9.03
CA ASP A 155 -8.69 -2.10 10.15
C ASP A 155 -9.35 -1.74 11.48
N SER A 156 -9.66 -0.46 11.71
CA SER A 156 -10.37 -0.02 12.92
C SER A 156 -11.75 -0.67 13.08
N VAL A 157 -12.48 -0.92 11.98
CA VAL A 157 -13.76 -1.65 12.01
C VAL A 157 -13.55 -3.14 12.31
N ARG A 158 -12.58 -3.78 11.64
CA ARG A 158 -12.24 -5.19 11.86
C ARG A 158 -11.78 -5.46 13.29
N ASP A 159 -11.01 -4.54 13.86
CA ASP A 159 -10.45 -4.66 15.20
C ASP A 159 -11.42 -4.18 16.30
N GLY A 160 -12.66 -3.82 15.93
CA GLY A 160 -13.71 -3.41 16.87
C GLY A 160 -13.51 -2.02 17.50
N GLN A 161 -12.65 -1.18 16.93
CA GLN A 161 -12.39 0.19 17.41
C GLN A 161 -13.36 1.24 16.84
N LEU A 162 -14.05 0.91 15.75
CA LEU A 162 -15.15 1.67 15.16
C LEU A 162 -16.32 0.72 14.87
N GLU A 163 -17.53 1.16 15.18
CA GLU A 163 -18.74 0.39 14.94
C GLU A 163 -19.32 0.71 13.55
N VAL A 164 -20.01 -0.26 12.94
CA VAL A 164 -20.77 -0.03 11.70
C VAL A 164 -22.18 0.42 12.09
N ASP A 165 -22.50 1.69 11.83
CA ASP A 165 -23.80 2.29 12.18
C ASP A 165 -24.74 2.53 10.98
N GLY A 166 -24.27 2.27 9.75
CA GLY A 166 -25.02 2.46 8.49
C GLY A 166 -25.26 3.93 8.09
N SER A 167 -24.91 4.88 8.95
CA SER A 167 -25.11 6.32 8.79
C SER A 167 -23.81 7.05 8.41
N ILE A 168 -22.76 6.89 9.22
CA ILE A 168 -21.42 7.45 9.07
C ILE A 168 -20.49 6.36 8.56
N VAL A 169 -20.37 5.24 9.30
CA VAL A 169 -19.66 4.04 8.83
C VAL A 169 -20.69 3.12 8.18
N VAL A 170 -20.62 2.99 6.86
CA VAL A 170 -21.67 2.42 6.03
C VAL A 170 -21.73 0.90 6.15
N ASP A 171 -20.56 0.24 6.11
CA ASP A 171 -20.47 -1.22 6.06
C ASP A 171 -19.18 -1.74 6.72
N SER A 172 -19.05 -3.07 6.79
CA SER A 172 -17.90 -3.76 7.36
C SER A 172 -16.60 -3.61 6.56
N SER A 173 -16.64 -3.01 5.36
CA SER A 173 -15.43 -2.69 4.60
C SER A 173 -14.75 -1.40 5.07
N GLY A 174 -15.32 -0.71 6.06
CA GLY A 174 -14.83 0.58 6.55
C GLY A 174 -15.13 1.74 5.62
N GLU A 175 -16.18 1.63 4.79
CA GLU A 175 -16.66 2.74 3.98
C GLU A 175 -17.31 3.82 4.86
N VAL A 176 -16.92 5.09 4.66
CA VAL A 176 -17.39 6.21 5.48
C VAL A 176 -18.02 7.30 4.63
N ARG A 177 -19.20 7.78 5.02
CA ARG A 177 -19.84 8.96 4.41
C ARG A 177 -19.16 10.24 4.89
N VAL A 178 -18.83 11.11 3.94
CA VAL A 178 -18.09 12.35 4.23
C VAL A 178 -18.56 13.49 3.35
N THR A 179 -18.66 14.68 3.93
CA THR A 179 -18.80 15.94 3.16
C THR A 179 -17.41 16.53 2.95
N LYS A 180 -17.08 16.89 1.72
CA LYS A 180 -15.77 17.43 1.33
C LYS A 180 -15.92 18.89 0.89
N VAL A 181 -15.03 19.76 1.38
CA VAL A 181 -14.94 21.16 0.95
C VAL A 181 -13.53 21.41 0.43
N ALA A 182 -13.37 21.61 -0.88
CA ALA A 182 -12.10 22.04 -1.48
C ALA A 182 -12.04 23.56 -1.50
N VAL A 183 -10.86 24.14 -1.20
CA VAL A 183 -10.67 25.59 -1.10
C VAL A 183 -9.36 26.02 -1.74
N GLU A 184 -9.43 26.95 -2.68
CA GLU A 184 -8.31 27.66 -3.26
C GLU A 184 -7.95 28.92 -2.44
N PRO A 185 -6.66 29.29 -2.35
CA PRO A 185 -6.24 30.47 -1.61
C PRO A 185 -6.65 31.77 -2.34
N VAL A 186 -7.27 32.69 -1.61
CA VAL A 186 -7.63 34.03 -2.08
C VAL A 186 -7.27 35.03 -0.99
N TRP A 187 -6.20 35.78 -1.19
CA TRP A 187 -5.60 36.61 -0.17
C TRP A 187 -6.05 38.06 -0.28
N TYR A 188 -6.62 38.58 0.80
CA TYR A 188 -6.79 40.02 1.02
C TYR A 188 -5.49 40.58 1.61
N LEU A 189 -4.68 41.22 0.75
CA LEU A 189 -3.32 41.64 1.07
C LEU A 189 -3.19 42.52 2.32
N PRO A 190 -4.08 43.51 2.58
CA PRO A 190 -4.02 44.28 3.81
C PRO A 190 -4.19 43.43 5.07
N GLY A 191 -5.16 42.51 5.07
CA GLY A 191 -5.41 41.63 6.22
C GLY A 191 -4.31 40.57 6.40
N VAL A 192 -3.75 40.06 5.30
CA VAL A 192 -2.56 39.19 5.37
C VAL A 192 -1.38 39.94 5.97
N ALA A 193 -1.09 41.16 5.51
CA ALA A 193 0.01 41.97 6.04
C ALA A 193 -0.14 42.23 7.54
N GLU A 194 -1.36 42.59 7.99
CA GLU A 194 -1.70 42.78 9.40
C GLU A 194 -1.42 41.52 10.24
N ARG A 195 -1.81 40.33 9.76
CA ARG A 195 -1.55 39.06 10.46
C ARG A 195 -0.07 38.70 10.57
N PHE A 196 0.73 39.19 9.64
CA PHE A 196 2.19 39.02 9.67
C PHE A 196 2.91 40.15 10.40
N GLY A 197 2.19 41.16 10.91
CA GLY A 197 2.79 42.30 11.59
C GLY A 197 3.68 43.17 10.69
N VAL A 198 3.40 43.19 9.39
CA VAL A 198 4.15 43.97 8.39
C VAL A 198 3.20 44.92 7.66
N ASP A 199 3.74 45.99 7.06
CA ASP A 199 2.94 46.84 6.19
C ASP A 199 2.68 46.16 4.83
N GLU A 200 1.57 46.54 4.18
CA GLU A 200 1.14 45.96 2.90
C GLU A 200 2.21 46.13 1.80
N GLY A 201 2.93 47.25 1.80
CA GLY A 201 3.95 47.56 0.80
C GLY A 201 5.14 46.62 0.92
N THR A 202 5.63 46.40 2.14
CA THR A 202 6.69 45.41 2.42
C THR A 202 6.26 44.00 2.03
N LEU A 203 5.05 43.57 2.41
CA LEU A 203 4.52 42.26 2.02
C LEU A 203 4.53 42.08 0.50
N ARG A 204 3.96 43.03 -0.24
CA ARG A 204 3.90 43.02 -1.70
C ARG A 204 5.28 42.98 -2.33
N ARG A 205 6.20 43.79 -1.82
CA ARG A 205 7.57 43.85 -2.32
C ARG A 205 8.29 42.54 -2.12
N SER A 206 8.21 41.95 -0.93
CA SER A 206 8.78 40.64 -0.65
C SER A 206 8.17 39.55 -1.54
N LEU A 207 6.85 39.53 -1.73
CA LEU A 207 6.19 38.59 -2.64
C LEU A 207 6.71 38.74 -4.08
N PHE A 208 6.86 39.97 -4.59
CA PHE A 208 7.37 40.21 -5.93
C PHE A 208 8.85 39.80 -6.09
N GLU A 209 9.73 40.30 -5.21
CA GLU A 209 11.17 40.06 -5.30
C GLU A 209 11.52 38.57 -5.10
N HIS A 210 10.88 37.90 -4.14
CA HIS A 210 11.18 36.49 -3.82
C HIS A 210 10.41 35.47 -4.67
N THR A 211 9.53 35.92 -5.57
CA THR A 211 8.95 35.06 -6.63
C THR A 211 9.59 35.32 -8.00
N GLY A 212 10.79 35.91 -8.01
CA GLY A 212 11.56 36.15 -9.23
C GLY A 212 10.97 37.25 -10.12
N GLY A 213 10.27 38.22 -9.52
CA GLY A 213 9.58 39.28 -10.26
C GLY A 213 8.25 38.83 -10.89
N SER A 214 7.69 37.70 -10.43
CA SER A 214 6.37 37.26 -10.86
C SER A 214 5.30 38.22 -10.35
N TYR A 215 4.23 38.42 -11.13
CA TYR A 215 3.11 39.32 -10.82
C TYR A 215 3.54 40.78 -10.54
N PRO A 216 4.01 41.53 -11.56
CA PRO A 216 4.41 42.94 -11.41
C PRO A 216 3.32 43.82 -10.79
N GLU A 217 2.04 43.46 -10.97
CA GLU A 217 0.90 44.14 -10.35
C GLU A 217 0.99 44.22 -8.81
N LEU A 218 1.76 43.35 -8.13
CA LEU A 218 2.02 43.47 -6.70
C LEU A 218 2.64 44.83 -6.34
N ILE A 219 3.52 45.36 -7.20
CA ILE A 219 4.19 46.65 -7.03
C ILE A 219 3.39 47.77 -7.71
N THR A 220 2.96 47.51 -8.94
CA THR A 220 2.50 48.58 -9.83
C THR A 220 1.00 48.84 -9.73
N ARG A 221 0.22 47.93 -9.13
CA ARG A 221 -1.24 48.04 -8.92
C ARG A 221 -1.59 47.98 -7.42
N PRO A 222 -1.25 49.01 -6.63
CA PRO A 222 -1.61 49.06 -5.21
C PRO A 222 -3.12 49.16 -4.96
N ASP A 223 -3.90 49.49 -6.00
CA ASP A 223 -5.36 49.49 -6.01
C ASP A 223 -5.96 48.08 -5.94
N LEU A 224 -5.26 47.06 -6.45
CA LEU A 224 -5.72 45.67 -6.40
C LEU A 224 -5.39 45.04 -5.04
N LYS A 225 -6.37 44.95 -4.14
CA LYS A 225 -6.17 44.45 -2.77
C LYS A 225 -6.25 42.94 -2.61
N VAL A 226 -6.63 42.21 -3.65
CA VAL A 226 -6.78 40.75 -3.62
C VAL A 226 -5.75 40.06 -4.52
N PHE A 227 -5.20 38.95 -4.04
CA PHE A 227 -4.21 38.13 -4.74
C PHE A 227 -4.60 36.65 -4.67
N LEU A 228 -4.55 35.95 -5.81
CA LEU A 228 -4.73 34.51 -5.90
C LEU A 228 -3.35 33.87 -6.08
N PRO A 229 -2.63 33.55 -4.98
CA PRO A 229 -1.31 32.95 -5.09
C PRO A 229 -1.41 31.54 -5.68
N PRO A 230 -0.48 31.14 -6.58
CA PRO A 230 -0.48 29.81 -7.19
C PRO A 230 0.12 28.75 -6.23
N ILE A 231 -0.40 28.67 -5.01
CA ILE A 231 0.04 27.73 -3.97
C ILE A 231 -1.02 26.66 -3.71
N GLY A 232 -0.63 25.62 -2.96
CA GLY A 232 -1.55 24.57 -2.54
C GLY A 232 -2.69 25.10 -1.66
N GLY A 233 -3.92 24.66 -1.95
CA GLY A 233 -5.10 24.97 -1.15
C GLY A 233 -5.28 24.03 0.06
N LEU A 234 -6.53 23.85 0.47
CA LEU A 234 -6.91 22.91 1.52
C LEU A 234 -8.13 22.08 1.14
N THR A 235 -8.37 21.01 1.88
CA THR A 235 -9.61 20.23 1.80
C THR A 235 -10.12 19.92 3.20
N VAL A 236 -11.38 20.22 3.46
CA VAL A 236 -12.09 19.85 4.68
C VAL A 236 -12.83 18.54 4.45
N TYR A 237 -12.76 17.63 5.39
CA TYR A 237 -13.52 16.40 5.47
C TYR A 237 -14.37 16.45 6.74
N ILE A 238 -15.69 16.45 6.57
CA ILE A 238 -16.66 16.52 7.66
C ILE A 238 -17.36 15.17 7.78
N PHE A 239 -17.25 14.56 8.95
CA PHE A 239 -17.90 13.33 9.34
C PHE A 239 -19.13 13.67 10.18
N GLY A 240 -20.29 13.12 9.77
CA GLY A 240 -21.59 13.52 10.31
C GLY A 240 -22.22 14.73 9.59
N PRO A 241 -23.36 15.24 10.09
CA PRO A 241 -24.10 16.33 9.44
C PRO A 241 -23.35 17.67 9.47
N PRO A 242 -23.08 18.32 8.31
CA PRO A 242 -22.29 19.55 8.26
C PRO A 242 -22.88 20.73 9.04
N GLU A 243 -24.20 20.81 9.19
CA GLU A 243 -24.89 21.84 9.97
C GLU A 243 -24.50 21.86 11.45
N ARG A 244 -24.00 20.74 12.00
CA ARG A 244 -23.60 20.64 13.41
C ARG A 244 -22.22 21.23 13.69
N VAL A 245 -21.40 21.47 12.67
CA VAL A 245 -20.01 21.96 12.85
C VAL A 245 -19.97 23.31 13.56
N ALA A 246 -20.96 24.18 13.30
CA ALA A 246 -21.07 25.51 13.92
C ALA A 246 -21.83 25.53 15.26
N ASP A 247 -22.45 24.41 15.66
CA ASP A 247 -23.27 24.35 16.88
C ASP A 247 -22.39 24.14 18.12
N GLU A 248 -22.34 25.15 18.99
CA GLU A 248 -21.55 25.15 20.22
C GLU A 248 -22.03 24.09 21.25
N ASN A 249 -23.26 23.61 21.11
CA ASN A 249 -23.83 22.58 21.99
C ASN A 249 -23.44 21.16 21.58
N VAL A 250 -22.91 20.99 20.37
CA VAL A 250 -22.41 19.71 19.87
C VAL A 250 -20.92 19.61 20.18
N LYS A 251 -20.44 18.39 20.43
CA LYS A 251 -19.00 18.15 20.60
C LYS A 251 -18.30 18.13 19.25
N LEU A 252 -17.18 18.83 19.14
CA LEU A 252 -16.36 18.88 17.93
C LEU A 252 -14.98 18.24 18.16
N ALA A 253 -14.68 17.18 17.41
CA ALA A 253 -13.34 16.64 17.26
C ALA A 253 -12.70 17.19 15.98
N LEU A 254 -11.54 17.85 16.11
CA LEU A 254 -10.85 18.53 15.03
C LEU A 254 -9.42 18.01 14.84
N ARG A 255 -9.10 17.63 13.60
CA ARG A 255 -7.72 17.38 13.15
C ARG A 255 -7.33 18.37 12.06
N ILE A 256 -6.30 19.17 12.32
CA ILE A 256 -5.65 20.00 11.29
C ILE A 256 -4.34 19.36 10.88
N HIS A 257 -4.29 18.95 9.62
CA HIS A 257 -3.18 18.23 9.03
C HIS A 257 -2.48 19.08 7.97
N ASP A 258 -1.16 19.08 7.99
CA ASP A 258 -0.36 19.63 6.89
C ASP A 258 0.16 18.44 6.08
N GLU A 259 0.02 18.50 4.76
CA GLU A 259 0.42 17.48 3.81
C GLU A 259 1.87 17.02 4.04
N CYS A 260 2.04 15.71 3.96
CA CYS A 260 3.32 15.04 4.00
C CYS A 260 3.26 13.81 3.08
N ASN A 261 3.38 14.01 1.77
CA ASN A 261 3.28 13.00 0.72
C ASN A 261 4.04 11.70 1.06
N GLY A 262 5.31 11.80 1.45
CA GLY A 262 6.12 10.63 1.82
C GLY A 262 5.55 9.78 2.97
N SER A 263 4.80 10.37 3.90
CA SER A 263 4.16 9.64 4.99
C SER A 263 2.69 9.34 4.66
N ASP A 264 1.94 10.34 4.24
CA ASP A 264 0.49 10.26 3.99
C ASP A 264 0.15 9.27 2.88
N VAL A 265 0.96 9.21 1.82
CA VAL A 265 0.74 8.32 0.65
C VAL A 265 1.59 7.05 0.75
N PHE A 266 2.86 7.19 1.13
CA PHE A 266 3.83 6.08 1.08
C PHE A 266 4.23 5.51 2.45
N GLN A 267 3.58 5.95 3.52
CA GLN A 267 3.77 5.42 4.88
C GLN A 267 5.23 5.44 5.37
N SER A 268 6.00 6.46 5.00
CA SER A 268 7.35 6.66 5.57
C SER A 268 7.30 6.74 7.09
N ASP A 269 8.19 5.99 7.74
CA ASP A 269 8.39 5.87 9.19
C ASP A 269 9.29 6.97 9.79
N ILE A 270 9.78 7.90 8.96
CA ILE A 270 10.65 9.02 9.34
C ILE A 270 9.87 10.12 10.08
N CYS A 271 8.54 10.17 9.90
CA CYS A 271 7.70 11.15 10.58
C CYS A 271 6.33 10.59 10.98
N THR A 272 5.71 11.27 11.95
CA THR A 272 4.42 10.88 12.54
C THR A 272 3.18 11.35 11.77
N CYS A 273 3.34 11.90 10.57
CA CYS A 273 2.24 12.57 9.86
C CYS A 273 1.08 11.62 9.56
N ARG A 274 1.34 10.47 8.93
CA ARG A 274 0.30 9.48 8.60
C ARG A 274 -0.35 8.81 9.80
N PRO A 275 0.39 8.26 10.79
CA PRO A 275 -0.23 7.68 11.98
C PRO A 275 -1.16 8.66 12.69
N TYR A 276 -0.76 9.94 12.76
CA TYR A 276 -1.54 10.96 13.43
C TYR A 276 -2.74 11.45 12.59
N LEU A 277 -2.62 11.43 11.25
CA LEU A 277 -3.76 11.65 10.35
C LEU A 277 -4.80 10.54 10.50
N ALA A 278 -4.37 9.27 10.48
CA ALA A 278 -5.24 8.11 10.64
C ALA A 278 -5.95 8.13 12.00
N PHE A 279 -5.21 8.37 13.08
CA PHE A 279 -5.77 8.61 14.42
C PHE A 279 -6.80 9.75 14.41
N GLY A 280 -6.44 10.87 13.76
CA GLY A 280 -7.29 12.04 13.62
C GLY A 280 -8.63 11.74 12.95
N ILE A 281 -8.59 10.99 11.85
CA ILE A 281 -9.78 10.57 11.09
C ILE A 281 -10.63 9.61 11.93
N ARG A 282 -10.02 8.60 12.59
CA ARG A 282 -10.73 7.64 13.45
C ARG A 282 -11.49 8.33 14.58
N GLU A 283 -10.84 9.24 15.29
CA GLU A 283 -11.47 9.98 16.39
C GLU A 283 -12.54 10.96 15.90
N ALA A 284 -12.35 11.59 14.74
CA ALA A 284 -13.36 12.43 14.12
C ALA A 284 -14.61 11.62 13.74
N ILE A 285 -14.44 10.44 13.15
CA ILE A 285 -15.55 9.51 12.86
C ILE A 285 -16.25 9.15 14.17
N ARG A 286 -15.52 8.67 15.17
CA ARG A 286 -16.09 8.26 16.47
C ARG A 286 -16.89 9.39 17.13
N GLU A 287 -16.39 10.63 17.11
CA GLU A 287 -17.12 11.77 17.66
C GLU A 287 -18.45 12.00 16.92
N ALA A 288 -18.45 11.89 15.59
CA ALA A 288 -19.65 11.99 14.79
C ALA A 288 -20.66 10.86 15.09
N GLN A 289 -20.19 9.62 15.29
CA GLN A 289 -21.05 8.48 15.66
C GLN A 289 -21.70 8.68 17.04
N ASN A 290 -20.99 9.34 17.96
CA ASN A 290 -21.48 9.69 19.30
C ASN A 290 -22.45 10.89 19.31
N GLY A 291 -22.94 11.32 18.14
CA GLY A 291 -23.85 12.46 17.99
C GLY A 291 -23.15 13.81 17.89
N GLY A 292 -21.83 13.84 17.98
CA GLY A 292 -20.96 15.00 17.79
C GLY A 292 -20.75 15.39 16.33
N SER A 293 -19.64 16.07 16.07
CA SER A 293 -19.15 16.41 14.73
C SER A 293 -17.65 16.10 14.62
N GLY A 294 -17.25 15.46 13.54
CA GLY A 294 -15.85 15.18 13.22
C GLY A 294 -15.37 16.03 12.06
N VAL A 295 -14.25 16.73 12.21
CA VAL A 295 -13.67 17.55 11.13
C VAL A 295 -12.18 17.27 10.97
N VAL A 296 -11.76 16.96 9.75
CA VAL A 296 -10.35 16.84 9.38
C VAL A 296 -10.07 17.87 8.28
N ILE A 297 -9.12 18.76 8.49
CA ILE A 297 -8.70 19.77 7.52
C ILE A 297 -7.31 19.43 7.03
N TYR A 298 -7.17 19.19 5.74
CA TYR A 298 -5.93 18.82 5.08
C TYR A 298 -5.39 20.00 4.27
N PHE A 299 -4.29 20.60 4.73
CA PHE A 299 -3.60 21.70 4.05
C PHE A 299 -2.48 21.17 3.15
N ARG A 300 -2.42 21.62 1.90
CA ARG A 300 -1.36 21.23 0.96
C ARG A 300 -0.07 22.03 1.19
N LYS A 301 0.59 21.74 2.32
CA LYS A 301 1.77 22.43 2.85
C LYS A 301 2.93 21.46 3.12
N GLU A 302 3.40 20.77 2.07
CA GLU A 302 4.49 19.80 2.14
C GLU A 302 5.77 20.35 2.81
N GLY A 303 6.41 19.51 3.64
CA GLY A 303 7.74 19.80 4.19
C GLY A 303 7.80 21.07 5.05
N ARG A 304 6.72 21.41 5.76
CA ARG A 304 6.56 22.69 6.46
C ARG A 304 6.54 23.92 5.53
N ALA A 305 5.92 23.76 4.37
CA ALA A 305 5.91 24.73 3.27
C ALA A 305 7.30 25.07 2.70
N LEU A 306 8.30 24.22 2.94
CA LEU A 306 9.63 24.30 2.32
C LEU A 306 9.74 23.45 1.04
N GLY A 307 8.76 22.57 0.80
CA GLY A 307 8.76 21.62 -0.29
C GLY A 307 9.57 20.34 0.00
N GLU A 308 9.32 19.32 -0.81
CA GLU A 308 9.87 17.97 -0.62
C GLU A 308 11.39 17.92 -0.82
N VAL A 309 11.93 18.71 -1.76
CA VAL A 309 13.38 18.77 -2.03
C VAL A 309 14.14 19.23 -0.79
N ILE A 310 13.73 20.36 -0.18
CA ILE A 310 14.38 20.88 1.03
C ILE A 310 14.23 19.89 2.18
N LYS A 311 13.05 19.29 2.34
CA LYS A 311 12.80 18.24 3.32
C LYS A 311 13.79 17.08 3.17
N TYR A 312 14.04 16.59 1.95
CA TYR A 312 15.00 15.51 1.70
C TYR A 312 16.45 15.95 1.90
N LEU A 313 16.81 17.19 1.56
CA LEU A 313 18.13 17.73 1.90
C LEU A 313 18.35 17.77 3.42
N VAL A 314 17.33 18.15 4.19
CA VAL A 314 17.37 18.10 5.67
C VAL A 314 17.53 16.66 6.16
N TYR A 315 16.79 15.70 5.61
CA TYR A 315 16.96 14.28 5.97
C TYR A 315 18.36 13.75 5.63
N ASN A 316 18.90 14.12 4.47
CA ASN A 316 20.25 13.73 4.06
C ASN A 316 21.30 14.32 5.02
N ALA A 317 21.17 15.59 5.39
CA ALA A 317 22.07 16.23 6.34
C ALA A 317 21.97 15.63 7.75
N ARG A 318 20.76 15.24 8.19
CA ARG A 318 20.54 14.52 9.45
C ARG A 318 21.28 13.19 9.45
N LYS A 319 21.07 12.38 8.41
CA LYS A 319 21.73 11.06 8.30
C LYS A 319 23.26 11.18 8.25
N ARG A 320 23.82 12.17 7.52
CA ARG A 320 25.30 12.38 7.44
C ARG A 320 25.94 12.98 8.69
N GLY A 321 25.20 13.76 9.47
CA GLY A 321 25.74 14.60 10.54
C GLY A 321 25.37 14.14 11.96
N GLY A 322 24.84 12.93 12.10
CA GLY A 322 24.21 12.40 13.32
C GLY A 322 22.76 12.85 13.45
N ASP A 323 21.84 11.89 13.53
CA ASP A 323 20.39 12.13 13.65
C ASP A 323 19.95 12.14 15.12
N THR A 324 20.21 13.26 15.81
CA THR A 324 19.84 13.48 17.21
C THR A 324 18.76 14.56 17.35
N ALA A 325 17.89 14.41 18.34
CA ALA A 325 16.74 15.30 18.55
C ALA A 325 17.14 16.76 18.84
N ASP A 326 18.26 16.98 19.53
CA ASP A 326 18.82 18.31 19.86
C ASP A 326 19.22 19.13 18.61
N LYS A 327 19.55 18.48 17.50
CA LYS A 327 19.99 19.13 16.24
C LYS A 327 18.87 19.30 15.22
N TYR A 328 17.67 18.77 15.47
CA TYR A 328 16.58 18.68 14.50
C TYR A 328 16.22 20.02 13.85
N PHE A 329 16.00 21.06 14.67
CA PHE A 329 15.63 22.38 14.17
C PHE A 329 16.82 23.15 13.59
N THR A 330 17.99 23.05 14.22
CA THR A 330 19.23 23.69 13.75
C THR A 330 19.62 23.20 12.35
N ARG A 331 19.44 21.91 12.04
CA ARG A 331 19.69 21.37 10.69
C ARG A 331 18.75 21.91 9.64
N THR A 332 17.47 22.08 10.01
CA THR A 332 16.49 22.70 9.13
C THR A 332 16.86 24.15 8.84
N GLU A 333 17.19 24.90 9.90
CA GLU A 333 17.57 26.31 9.82
C GLU A 333 18.84 26.51 8.97
N ASN A 334 19.84 25.64 9.09
CA ASN A 334 21.07 25.70 8.29
C ASN A 334 20.84 25.51 6.78
N ILE A 335 19.80 24.77 6.37
CA ILE A 335 19.53 24.47 4.95
C ILE A 335 18.47 25.40 4.38
N ALA A 336 17.41 25.65 5.15
CA ALA A 336 16.26 26.42 4.71
C ALA A 336 16.31 27.89 5.13
N GLY A 337 17.25 28.29 5.99
CA GLY A 337 17.32 29.63 6.58
C GLY A 337 16.28 29.91 7.67
N VAL A 338 15.30 29.02 7.86
CA VAL A 338 14.22 29.15 8.83
C VAL A 338 13.74 27.76 9.26
N ARG A 339 13.19 27.66 10.48
CA ARG A 339 12.72 26.39 11.06
C ARG A 339 11.37 25.92 10.50
N ASP A 340 10.50 26.84 10.12
CA ASP A 340 9.13 26.58 9.68
C ASP A 340 8.59 27.74 8.84
N MET A 341 7.97 27.46 7.68
CA MET A 341 7.31 28.45 6.81
C MET A 341 5.81 28.23 6.67
N ARG A 342 5.20 27.35 7.49
CA ARG A 342 3.76 27.04 7.38
C ARG A 342 2.85 28.19 7.76
N PHE A 343 3.40 29.21 8.42
CA PHE A 343 2.72 30.43 8.85
C PHE A 343 1.24 30.18 9.20
N GLN A 344 1.04 29.56 10.37
CA GLN A 344 -0.27 29.07 10.80
C GLN A 344 -1.29 30.20 11.07
N ALA A 345 -0.87 31.47 11.08
CA ALA A 345 -1.75 32.62 11.26
C ALA A 345 -2.91 32.70 10.24
N LEU A 346 -2.78 32.12 9.05
CA LEU A 346 -3.84 32.07 8.03
C LEU A 346 -4.77 30.86 8.18
N MET A 347 -4.33 29.81 8.87
CA MET A 347 -5.04 28.53 8.98
C MET A 347 -6.45 28.64 9.60
N PRO A 348 -6.72 29.50 10.61
CA PRO A 348 -8.05 29.58 11.24
C PRO A 348 -9.18 30.06 10.33
N ASP A 349 -8.90 30.65 9.16
CA ASP A 349 -9.92 31.24 8.27
C ASP A 349 -11.02 30.26 7.90
N ILE A 350 -10.65 29.01 7.60
CA ILE A 350 -11.60 27.97 7.26
C ILE A 350 -12.46 27.56 8.47
N LEU A 351 -11.95 27.66 9.70
CA LEU A 351 -12.72 27.42 10.91
C LEU A 351 -13.75 28.53 11.14
N HIS A 352 -13.33 29.79 10.93
CA HIS A 352 -14.25 30.95 10.95
C HIS A 352 -15.30 30.85 9.85
N TRP A 353 -14.92 30.39 8.66
CA TRP A 353 -15.84 30.14 7.55
C TRP A 353 -16.87 29.07 7.89
N LEU A 354 -16.45 27.98 8.55
CA LEU A 354 -17.32 26.91 9.06
C LEU A 354 -18.17 27.34 10.28
N GLY A 355 -17.96 28.53 10.84
CA GLY A 355 -18.69 29.01 12.01
C GLY A 355 -18.22 28.41 13.35
N VAL A 356 -17.05 27.79 13.38
CA VAL A 356 -16.51 27.14 14.59
C VAL A 356 -16.11 28.21 15.61
N LYS A 357 -16.63 28.09 16.83
CA LYS A 357 -16.28 28.97 17.97
C LYS A 357 -15.63 28.24 19.14
N LYS A 358 -15.83 26.92 19.20
CA LYS A 358 -15.34 26.03 20.24
C LYS A 358 -14.94 24.69 19.61
N ILE A 359 -13.82 24.15 20.02
CA ILE A 359 -13.33 22.82 19.69
C ILE A 359 -13.21 22.05 21.00
N ASP A 360 -13.99 20.97 21.14
CA ASP A 360 -13.95 20.15 22.34
C ASP A 360 -12.67 19.32 22.37
N ARG A 361 -12.29 18.70 21.24
CA ARG A 361 -11.13 17.81 21.13
C ARG A 361 -10.26 18.20 19.93
N MET A 362 -9.13 18.85 20.18
CA MET A 362 -8.13 19.14 19.15
C MET A 362 -7.07 18.04 19.10
N LEU A 363 -7.03 17.29 18.01
CA LEU A 363 -6.12 16.16 17.77
C LEU A 363 -4.79 16.68 17.21
N SER A 364 -4.04 17.43 18.02
CA SER A 364 -2.76 18.03 17.66
C SER A 364 -1.86 18.36 18.85
N MET A 365 -0.55 18.11 18.67
CA MET A 365 0.49 18.54 19.62
C MET A 365 1.08 19.92 19.26
N SER A 366 0.74 20.48 18.10
CA SER A 366 1.39 21.70 17.60
C SER A 366 0.87 22.96 18.29
N ASN A 367 1.76 23.66 19.00
CA ASN A 367 1.44 24.96 19.58
C ASN A 367 1.16 26.00 18.50
N MET A 368 1.94 26.03 17.42
CA MET A 368 1.67 26.97 16.31
C MET A 368 0.24 26.86 15.75
N LYS A 369 -0.34 25.65 15.72
CA LYS A 369 -1.73 25.45 15.31
C LYS A 369 -2.69 25.86 16.41
N HIS A 370 -2.43 25.44 17.64
CA HIS A 370 -3.25 25.78 18.80
C HIS A 370 -3.35 27.30 19.01
N ASP A 371 -2.20 27.97 19.09
CA ASP A 371 -2.09 29.39 19.38
C ASP A 371 -2.76 30.20 18.27
N ALA A 372 -2.53 29.87 16.99
CA ALA A 372 -3.21 30.51 15.88
C ALA A 372 -4.76 30.42 15.99
N ILE A 373 -5.30 29.28 16.44
CA ILE A 373 -6.75 29.10 16.62
C ILE A 373 -7.25 29.94 17.81
N VAL A 374 -6.59 29.84 18.95
CA VAL A 374 -6.97 30.56 20.19
C VAL A 374 -6.86 32.07 20.00
N ASP A 375 -5.77 32.55 19.41
CA ASP A 375 -5.54 33.97 19.13
C ASP A 375 -6.54 34.52 18.12
N SER A 376 -7.05 33.66 17.22
CA SER A 376 -8.15 34.04 16.31
C SER A 376 -9.53 34.11 17.00
N GLY A 377 -9.63 33.70 18.27
CA GLY A 377 -10.82 33.79 19.11
C GLY A 377 -11.63 32.50 19.24
N ILE A 378 -11.09 31.34 18.83
CA ILE A 378 -11.77 30.04 18.93
C ILE A 378 -11.25 29.30 20.17
N LYS A 379 -12.16 28.85 21.04
CA LYS A 379 -11.78 28.14 22.27
C LYS A 379 -11.43 26.69 21.97
N ILE A 380 -10.37 26.17 22.60
CA ILE A 380 -10.03 24.74 22.58
C ILE A 380 -10.15 24.21 24.01
N LEU A 381 -10.95 23.16 24.23
CA LEU A 381 -11.16 22.59 25.57
C LEU A 381 -10.11 21.54 25.91
N GLU A 382 -9.89 20.59 25.00
CA GLU A 382 -8.94 19.50 25.18
C GLU A 382 -7.99 19.42 23.99
N ARG A 383 -6.70 19.24 24.27
CA ARG A 383 -5.68 18.89 23.29
C ARG A 383 -5.30 17.43 23.47
N ILE A 384 -5.33 16.67 22.40
CA ILE A 384 -5.11 15.22 22.42
C ILE A 384 -3.85 14.93 21.60
N PRO A 385 -2.79 14.38 22.22
CA PRO A 385 -1.59 13.95 21.52
C PRO A 385 -1.86 12.67 20.70
N ILE A 386 -0.93 12.31 19.83
CA ILE A 386 -0.97 10.97 19.23
C ILE A 386 -0.68 9.93 20.33
N PRO A 387 -1.36 8.78 20.36
CA PRO A 387 -1.02 7.70 21.29
C PRO A 387 0.41 7.19 21.07
N ASP A 388 1.12 6.87 22.15
CA ASP A 388 2.53 6.47 22.11
C ASP A 388 2.76 5.19 21.29
N GLU A 389 1.80 4.28 21.32
CA GLU A 389 1.79 3.04 20.54
C GLU A 389 1.67 3.26 19.03
N MET A 390 1.20 4.44 18.60
CA MET A 390 1.09 4.82 17.19
C MET A 390 2.30 5.63 16.69
N ILE A 391 3.30 5.89 17.52
CA ILE A 391 4.53 6.61 17.14
C ILE A 391 5.56 5.60 16.60
N PRO A 392 5.93 5.67 15.30
CA PRO A 392 7.00 4.83 14.76
C PRO A 392 8.32 5.05 15.49
N SER A 393 9.12 4.00 15.67
CA SER A 393 10.41 4.05 16.39
C SER A 393 11.34 5.15 15.87
N ASP A 394 11.46 5.26 14.55
CA ASP A 394 12.30 6.25 13.86
C ASP A 394 11.78 7.69 13.96
N SER A 395 10.48 7.84 14.19
CA SER A 395 9.85 9.14 14.36
C SER A 395 9.97 9.70 15.78
N ARG A 396 10.51 8.95 16.74
CA ARG A 396 10.72 9.41 18.12
C ARG A 396 11.68 10.61 18.19
N VAL A 397 12.74 10.61 17.38
CA VAL A 397 13.65 11.78 17.23
C VAL A 397 12.88 13.05 16.89
N GLU A 398 11.90 12.94 15.98
CA GLU A 398 11.07 14.07 15.58
C GLU A 398 10.12 14.50 16.71
N ILE A 399 9.46 13.55 17.37
CA ILE A 399 8.49 13.84 18.44
C ILE A 399 9.17 14.46 19.66
N ASP A 400 10.27 13.88 20.14
CA ASP A 400 10.97 14.35 21.32
C ASP A 400 11.58 15.73 21.09
N ALA A 401 12.15 15.97 19.89
CA ALA A 401 12.61 17.29 19.49
C ALA A 401 11.47 18.32 19.49
N LYS A 402 10.28 17.94 19.01
CA LYS A 402 9.10 18.82 18.99
C LYS A 402 8.60 19.11 20.39
N ILE A 403 8.46 18.10 21.26
CA ILE A 403 8.03 18.25 22.65
C ILE A 403 8.97 19.22 23.37
N ASN A 404 10.28 19.05 23.19
CA ASN A 404 11.27 19.93 23.79
C ASN A 404 11.27 21.35 23.21
N ALA A 405 10.96 21.51 21.91
CA ALA A 405 10.70 22.82 21.31
C ALA A 405 9.34 23.42 21.72
N GLY A 406 8.68 22.82 22.70
CA GLY A 406 7.48 23.33 23.35
C GLY A 406 6.18 22.64 22.95
N TYR A 407 6.17 21.66 22.03
CA TYR A 407 4.93 20.98 21.61
C TYR A 407 4.26 20.29 22.80
N PHE A 408 2.92 20.30 22.80
CA PHE A 408 2.12 19.74 23.87
C PHE A 408 2.27 18.22 23.97
N THR A 409 2.41 17.71 25.19
CA THR A 409 2.41 16.30 25.54
C THR A 409 1.75 16.10 26.90
N THR A 410 1.18 14.92 27.12
CA THR A 410 0.69 14.47 28.44
C THR A 410 1.73 13.62 29.18
N GLY A 411 2.85 13.29 28.53
CA GLY A 411 3.94 12.46 29.07
C GLY A 411 5.10 13.27 29.69
N LYS A 412 6.19 12.57 30.04
CA LYS A 412 7.39 13.15 30.68
C LYS A 412 8.10 14.14 29.73
N GLN A 413 8.43 15.34 30.22
CA GLN A 413 9.36 16.24 29.53
C GLN A 413 10.80 15.73 29.68
N ILE A 414 11.50 15.62 28.56
CA ILE A 414 12.85 15.07 28.46
C ILE A 414 13.87 16.21 28.55
N SER A 415 14.93 16.04 29.35
CA SER A 415 16.00 17.03 29.53
C SER A 415 16.93 17.13 28.30
N MET A 416 17.71 18.21 28.18
CA MET A 416 18.69 18.39 27.09
C MET A 416 19.68 17.24 26.97
N ASP A 417 20.13 16.70 28.11
CA ASP A 417 21.09 15.61 28.15
C ASP A 417 20.43 14.29 27.67
N GLU A 418 19.19 14.03 28.10
CA GLU A 418 18.40 12.86 27.65
C GLU A 418 18.00 12.96 26.15
N LEU A 419 17.80 14.18 25.60
CA LEU A 419 17.51 14.40 24.17
C LEU A 419 18.67 14.08 23.24
N ALA A 420 19.91 14.26 23.70
CA ALA A 420 21.11 13.89 22.95
C ALA A 420 21.27 12.36 22.81
N GLU A 421 20.61 11.59 23.67
CA GLU A 421 20.59 10.13 23.65
C GLU A 421 19.55 9.57 22.65
N VAL A 422 18.52 10.34 22.29
CA VAL A 422 17.52 9.96 21.29
C VAL A 422 18.10 10.04 19.88
N ARG A 423 18.38 8.88 19.28
CA ARG A 423 19.03 8.74 17.96
C ARG A 423 18.11 8.06 16.94
N GLY A 424 18.09 8.60 15.73
CA GLY A 424 17.46 7.97 14.57
C GLY A 424 18.43 7.05 13.82
N ARG A 425 17.95 6.33 12.79
CA ARG A 425 18.82 5.49 11.95
C ARG A 425 19.92 6.31 11.26
N GLY A 426 21.14 5.76 11.24
CA GLY A 426 22.34 6.41 10.69
C GLY A 426 22.41 6.44 9.15
N TRP A 427 23.51 6.98 8.61
CA TRP A 427 23.87 6.87 7.19
C TRP A 427 24.44 5.48 6.87
N GLU A 428 23.63 4.46 7.01
CA GLU A 428 23.93 3.16 6.41
C GLU A 428 23.53 3.24 4.94
N LYS A 429 24.46 2.98 4.01
CA LYS A 429 24.04 2.77 2.61
C LYS A 429 23.20 1.51 2.60
N TRP A 430 22.15 1.44 1.77
CA TRP A 430 21.42 0.18 1.57
C TRP A 430 22.36 -0.97 1.12
N GLU A 431 23.54 -0.63 0.57
CA GLU A 431 24.64 -1.52 0.22
C GLU A 431 25.55 -1.92 1.40
N ASP A 432 25.57 -1.14 2.49
CA ASP A 432 26.46 -1.29 3.66
C ASP A 432 25.70 -1.83 4.89
N ILE A 433 24.40 -2.09 4.79
CA ILE A 433 23.66 -2.83 5.82
C ILE A 433 24.12 -4.29 5.73
N GLU A 434 25.13 -4.65 6.51
CA GLU A 434 25.20 -6.03 7.00
C GLU A 434 23.91 -6.28 7.77
N VAL A 435 23.03 -7.10 7.20
CA VAL A 435 21.76 -7.44 7.84
C VAL A 435 22.08 -8.31 9.05
N ASP A 436 22.27 -7.68 10.21
CA ASP A 436 22.11 -8.34 11.49
C ASP A 436 20.62 -8.62 11.67
N THR A 437 20.24 -9.87 11.43
CA THR A 437 18.85 -10.34 11.36
C THR A 437 18.22 -10.40 12.74
N MET A 438 17.99 -9.26 13.39
CA MET A 438 17.14 -9.14 14.58
C MET A 438 16.43 -7.78 14.58
N GLY A 439 15.11 -7.75 14.38
CA GLY A 439 14.27 -6.67 14.92
C GLY A 439 13.25 -5.99 14.00
N SER A 440 13.28 -6.17 12.68
CA SER A 440 12.04 -6.01 11.91
C SER A 440 11.23 -7.28 12.11
N GLN A 441 9.92 -7.20 12.36
CA GLN A 441 9.08 -8.31 11.91
C GLN A 441 8.99 -8.20 10.38
N ALA A 442 10.10 -8.60 9.74
CA ALA A 442 10.10 -9.28 8.47
C ALA A 442 8.99 -10.35 8.48
N PRO A 443 8.45 -10.81 7.33
CA PRO A 443 7.74 -12.09 7.33
C PRO A 443 8.64 -13.04 8.09
N GLN A 444 8.17 -13.58 9.23
CA GLN A 444 9.00 -14.36 10.13
C GLN A 444 9.81 -15.30 9.23
N VAL A 445 11.13 -15.07 9.12
CA VAL A 445 12.00 -15.98 8.41
C VAL A 445 12.12 -17.13 9.39
N PHE A 446 11.12 -17.98 9.32
CA PHE A 446 11.05 -19.24 10.02
C PHE A 446 12.36 -19.93 9.73
N SER A 447 13.17 -20.15 10.77
CA SER A 447 14.55 -20.60 10.67
C SER A 447 14.59 -22.05 10.20
N GLN A 448 14.24 -22.27 8.94
CA GLN A 448 14.39 -23.53 8.27
C GLN A 448 15.78 -23.58 7.65
N PRO A 449 16.42 -24.76 7.64
CA PRO A 449 17.69 -24.93 6.96
C PRO A 449 17.56 -24.54 5.49
N ARG A 450 18.59 -23.94 4.90
CA ARG A 450 18.59 -23.57 3.47
C ARG A 450 18.27 -24.75 2.56
N ILE A 451 18.78 -25.93 2.92
CA ILE A 451 18.49 -27.19 2.23
C ILE A 451 17.29 -27.85 2.93
N PRO A 452 16.22 -28.21 2.20
CA PRO A 452 15.08 -28.90 2.78
C PRO A 452 15.50 -30.19 3.47
N LYS A 453 14.94 -30.42 4.67
CA LYS A 453 15.23 -31.61 5.48
C LYS A 453 14.85 -32.90 4.74
N SER A 454 15.70 -33.91 4.86
CA SER A 454 15.43 -35.26 4.38
C SER A 454 14.22 -35.90 5.09
N GLY A 455 13.42 -36.65 4.35
CA GLY A 455 12.23 -37.32 4.86
C GLY A 455 11.10 -37.40 3.84
N VAL A 456 9.90 -37.67 4.35
CA VAL A 456 8.67 -37.70 3.55
C VAL A 456 7.95 -36.36 3.64
N TRP A 457 7.70 -35.76 2.48
CA TRP A 457 6.96 -34.52 2.32
C TRP A 457 5.60 -34.81 1.67
N CYS A 458 4.54 -34.16 2.13
CA CYS A 458 3.20 -34.36 1.59
C CYS A 458 2.79 -33.17 0.69
N PRO A 459 2.52 -33.37 -0.61
CA PRO A 459 1.88 -32.39 -1.47
C PRO A 459 0.38 -32.36 -1.19
N ALA A 460 -0.01 -31.55 -0.21
CA ALA A 460 -1.33 -31.60 0.39
C ALA A 460 -2.43 -31.21 -0.61
N VAL A 461 -3.54 -31.96 -0.61
CA VAL A 461 -4.72 -31.66 -1.44
C VAL A 461 -5.45 -30.41 -0.97
N THR A 462 -6.28 -29.84 -1.86
CA THR A 462 -7.11 -28.65 -1.59
C THR A 462 -8.56 -29.03 -1.33
N ILE A 463 -9.20 -28.41 -0.34
CA ILE A 463 -10.59 -28.62 0.05
C ILE A 463 -11.42 -27.42 -0.43
N PHE A 464 -12.53 -27.70 -1.11
CA PHE A 464 -13.43 -26.69 -1.67
C PHE A 464 -14.82 -26.82 -1.07
N ASP A 465 -15.53 -25.69 -1.01
CA ASP A 465 -16.99 -25.71 -0.87
C ASP A 465 -17.60 -25.99 -2.26
N PRO A 466 -18.28 -27.14 -2.44
CA PRO A 466 -18.83 -27.51 -3.75
C PRO A 466 -20.02 -26.66 -4.19
N VAL A 467 -20.65 -25.90 -3.28
CA VAL A 467 -21.80 -25.04 -3.58
C VAL A 467 -21.35 -23.69 -4.13
N THR A 468 -20.31 -23.11 -3.53
CA THR A 468 -19.83 -21.77 -3.88
C THR A 468 -18.60 -21.76 -4.78
N ASP A 469 -17.95 -22.92 -4.98
CA ASP A 469 -16.67 -23.06 -5.69
C ASP A 469 -15.56 -22.17 -5.09
N THR A 470 -15.54 -22.06 -3.77
CA THR A 470 -14.52 -21.32 -3.00
C THR A 470 -13.71 -22.25 -2.11
N LEU A 471 -12.54 -21.79 -1.64
CA LEU A 471 -11.74 -22.54 -0.68
C LEU A 471 -12.47 -22.74 0.65
N ASP A 472 -12.42 -23.97 1.20
CA ASP A 472 -12.83 -24.26 2.58
C ASP A 472 -11.60 -24.19 3.50
N LEU A 473 -11.22 -22.96 3.87
CA LEU A 473 -9.99 -22.70 4.64
C LEU A 473 -10.02 -23.30 6.05
N GLU A 474 -11.20 -23.39 6.67
CA GLU A 474 -11.35 -23.97 8.02
C GLU A 474 -11.03 -25.47 8.01
N SER A 475 -11.57 -26.22 7.05
CA SER A 475 -11.22 -27.63 6.88
C SER A 475 -9.77 -27.79 6.46
N GLN A 476 -9.29 -26.91 5.58
CA GLN A 476 -7.93 -26.95 5.10
C GLN A 476 -6.91 -26.77 6.24
N LYS A 477 -7.17 -25.83 7.16
CA LYS A 477 -6.35 -25.59 8.35
C LYS A 477 -6.28 -26.81 9.25
N LYS A 478 -7.42 -27.44 9.53
CA LYS A 478 -7.48 -28.71 10.30
C LYS A 478 -6.65 -29.81 9.62
N TYR A 479 -6.79 -29.93 8.30
CA TYR A 479 -6.07 -30.94 7.52
C TYR A 479 -4.55 -30.73 7.55
N TYR A 480 -4.08 -29.51 7.30
CA TYR A 480 -2.66 -29.18 7.36
C TYR A 480 -2.07 -29.42 8.76
N ALA A 481 -2.79 -29.05 9.81
CA ALA A 481 -2.36 -29.29 11.19
C ALA A 481 -2.31 -30.79 11.52
N TYR A 482 -3.23 -31.61 11.00
CA TYR A 482 -3.19 -33.06 11.15
C TYR A 482 -1.96 -33.66 10.45
N LEU A 483 -1.71 -33.28 9.19
CA LEU A 483 -0.58 -33.78 8.43
C LEU A 483 0.76 -33.41 9.10
N SER A 484 0.91 -32.19 9.61
CA SER A 484 2.17 -31.75 10.25
C SER A 484 2.51 -32.53 11.53
N ARG A 485 1.49 -33.05 12.23
CA ARG A 485 1.65 -33.90 13.42
C ARG A 485 1.78 -35.40 13.13
N SER A 486 1.76 -35.80 11.87
CA SER A 486 1.77 -37.21 11.44
C SER A 486 3.17 -37.74 11.09
N GLY A 487 4.23 -37.06 11.55
CA GLY A 487 5.62 -37.50 11.35
C GLY A 487 6.22 -37.11 9.99
N LEU A 488 5.55 -36.27 9.21
CA LEU A 488 6.07 -35.77 7.93
C LEU A 488 7.21 -34.76 8.16
N ALA A 489 8.17 -34.73 7.24
CA ALA A 489 9.29 -33.79 7.27
C ALA A 489 8.89 -32.36 6.86
N GLY A 490 7.80 -32.22 6.10
CA GLY A 490 7.28 -30.93 5.67
C GLY A 490 6.04 -31.08 4.77
N LEU A 491 5.37 -29.95 4.50
CA LEU A 491 4.27 -29.90 3.55
C LEU A 491 4.70 -29.19 2.27
N VAL A 492 4.23 -29.71 1.14
CA VAL A 492 4.25 -29.00 -0.14
C VAL A 492 2.85 -28.46 -0.40
N ILE A 493 2.71 -27.15 -0.37
CA ILE A 493 1.48 -26.42 -0.71
C ILE A 493 1.57 -26.03 -2.18
N MET A 494 0.45 -25.98 -2.88
CA MET A 494 0.43 -25.65 -4.31
C MET A 494 1.18 -26.65 -5.22
N GLY A 495 1.26 -27.92 -4.82
CA GLY A 495 1.71 -28.98 -5.72
C GLY A 495 0.63 -29.33 -6.77
N THR A 496 0.94 -30.28 -7.67
CA THR A 496 -0.06 -30.78 -8.64
C THR A 496 -1.30 -31.37 -7.95
N ASN A 497 -1.13 -32.09 -6.83
CA ASN A 497 -2.25 -32.65 -6.06
C ASN A 497 -3.10 -31.59 -5.35
N SER A 498 -2.59 -30.36 -5.20
CA SER A 498 -3.34 -29.22 -4.67
C SER A 498 -4.22 -28.57 -5.75
N GLU A 499 -4.27 -29.13 -6.97
CA GLU A 499 -4.99 -28.55 -8.10
C GLU A 499 -4.53 -27.12 -8.41
N ALA A 500 -3.24 -26.84 -8.21
CA ALA A 500 -2.71 -25.48 -8.20
C ALA A 500 -3.07 -24.64 -9.42
N PHE A 501 -3.08 -25.25 -10.61
CA PHE A 501 -3.40 -24.56 -11.86
C PHE A 501 -4.88 -24.19 -12.01
N LEU A 502 -5.76 -24.61 -11.10
CA LEU A 502 -7.17 -24.23 -11.03
C LEU A 502 -7.44 -23.12 -10.01
N LEU A 503 -6.40 -22.67 -9.30
CA LEU A 503 -6.50 -21.67 -8.25
C LEU A 503 -6.11 -20.29 -8.76
N THR A 504 -6.83 -19.26 -8.30
CA THR A 504 -6.45 -17.86 -8.54
C THR A 504 -5.17 -17.52 -7.79
N ARG A 505 -4.59 -16.35 -8.10
CA ARG A 505 -3.41 -15.84 -7.39
C ARG A 505 -3.70 -15.64 -5.90
N GLU A 506 -4.86 -15.09 -5.57
CA GLU A 506 -5.27 -14.77 -4.21
C GLU A 506 -5.50 -16.05 -3.40
N GLU A 507 -6.14 -17.05 -4.00
CA GLU A 507 -6.36 -18.37 -3.39
C GLU A 507 -5.05 -19.09 -3.08
N ARG A 508 -4.04 -18.96 -3.95
CA ARG A 508 -2.69 -19.50 -3.71
C ARG A 508 -2.08 -18.90 -2.44
N SER A 509 -2.14 -17.59 -2.29
CA SER A 509 -1.63 -16.89 -1.10
C SER A 509 -2.41 -17.28 0.16
N GLN A 510 -3.74 -17.39 0.06
CA GLN A 510 -4.60 -17.82 1.17
C GLN A 510 -4.25 -19.23 1.67
N LEU A 511 -4.01 -20.19 0.78
CA LEU A 511 -3.63 -21.56 1.17
C LEU A 511 -2.26 -21.62 1.84
N ILE A 512 -1.27 -20.86 1.36
CA ILE A 512 0.06 -20.82 1.97
C ILE A 512 0.00 -20.19 3.36
N ALA A 513 -0.73 -19.07 3.51
CA ALA A 513 -0.93 -18.42 4.80
C ALA A 513 -1.69 -19.33 5.78
N THR A 514 -2.74 -20.01 5.31
CA THR A 514 -3.52 -20.98 6.11
C THR A 514 -2.64 -22.16 6.52
N ALA A 515 -1.78 -22.66 5.63
CA ALA A 515 -0.80 -23.69 5.97
C ALA A 515 0.14 -23.21 7.06
N ARG A 516 0.73 -22.02 6.93
CA ARG A 516 1.62 -21.46 7.94
C ARG A 516 0.93 -21.32 9.30
N GLU A 517 -0.27 -20.79 9.31
CA GLU A 517 -1.05 -20.65 10.54
C GLU A 517 -1.34 -22.02 11.19
N ALA A 518 -1.66 -23.03 10.39
CA ALA A 518 -1.97 -24.38 10.86
C ALA A 518 -0.78 -25.12 11.48
N VAL A 519 0.42 -24.92 10.92
CA VAL A 519 1.61 -25.71 11.29
C VAL A 519 2.55 -24.97 12.23
N GLY A 520 2.33 -23.67 12.45
CA GLY A 520 3.18 -22.83 13.27
C GLY A 520 4.47 -22.41 12.56
N PRO A 521 5.35 -21.66 13.25
CA PRO A 521 6.52 -21.05 12.64
C PRO A 521 7.55 -22.07 12.16
N ASP A 522 7.82 -23.10 12.94
CA ASP A 522 9.02 -23.93 12.75
C ASP A 522 8.78 -25.18 11.89
N TYR A 523 7.61 -25.31 11.29
CA TYR A 523 7.33 -26.44 10.42
C TYR A 523 7.68 -26.11 8.95
N PRO A 524 8.40 -27.00 8.23
CA PRO A 524 8.83 -26.71 6.86
C PRO A 524 7.67 -26.68 5.85
N LEU A 525 7.58 -25.59 5.07
CA LEU A 525 6.63 -25.41 3.98
C LEU A 525 7.35 -25.13 2.65
N MET A 526 6.96 -25.86 1.62
CA MET A 526 7.41 -25.66 0.24
C MET A 526 6.22 -25.26 -0.63
N ALA A 527 6.32 -24.19 -1.40
CA ALA A 527 5.22 -23.69 -2.23
C ALA A 527 5.48 -23.93 -3.73
N GLY A 528 4.53 -24.54 -4.43
CA GLY A 528 4.56 -24.67 -5.88
C GLY A 528 4.21 -23.37 -6.60
N VAL A 529 5.16 -22.82 -7.36
CA VAL A 529 5.01 -21.50 -8.02
C VAL A 529 5.32 -21.50 -9.52
N GLY A 530 5.76 -22.64 -10.07
CA GLY A 530 6.06 -22.76 -11.49
C GLY A 530 4.83 -22.52 -12.39
N THR A 531 4.98 -21.64 -13.37
CA THR A 531 3.92 -21.27 -14.32
C THR A 531 4.51 -20.98 -15.71
N HIS A 532 3.74 -20.39 -16.61
CA HIS A 532 4.05 -20.31 -18.04
C HIS A 532 5.01 -19.17 -18.42
N SER A 533 5.35 -18.27 -17.50
CA SER A 533 6.35 -17.22 -17.73
C SER A 533 7.23 -16.98 -16.51
N THR A 534 8.45 -16.46 -16.74
CA THR A 534 9.35 -16.03 -15.66
C THR A 534 8.70 -14.98 -14.77
N LYS A 535 8.00 -14.01 -15.37
CA LYS A 535 7.34 -12.91 -14.64
C LYS A 535 6.29 -13.43 -13.67
N GLN A 536 5.38 -14.29 -14.13
CA GLN A 536 4.35 -14.86 -13.26
C GLN A 536 4.94 -15.81 -12.21
N THR A 537 6.01 -16.55 -12.55
CA THR A 537 6.70 -17.43 -11.59
C THR A 537 7.31 -16.60 -10.46
N LEU A 538 7.96 -15.47 -10.78
CA LEU A 538 8.53 -14.57 -9.77
C LEU A 538 7.45 -13.85 -8.95
N GLU A 539 6.34 -13.46 -9.57
CA GLU A 539 5.20 -12.89 -8.85
C GLU A 539 4.69 -13.86 -7.78
N LEU A 540 4.43 -15.12 -8.15
CA LEU A 540 3.99 -16.16 -7.22
C LEU A 540 5.09 -16.53 -6.20
N ALA A 541 6.36 -16.42 -6.56
CA ALA A 541 7.48 -16.64 -5.64
C ALA A 541 7.51 -15.60 -4.50
N HIS A 542 7.29 -14.32 -4.83
CA HIS A 542 7.20 -13.25 -3.84
C HIS A 542 5.94 -13.37 -2.98
N ASP A 543 4.80 -13.70 -3.58
CA ASP A 543 3.56 -13.95 -2.83
C ASP A 543 3.74 -15.12 -1.84
N ALA A 544 4.35 -16.23 -2.29
CA ALA A 544 4.62 -17.38 -1.44
C ALA A 544 5.56 -17.06 -0.27
N ALA A 545 6.57 -16.23 -0.50
CA ALA A 545 7.47 -15.77 0.56
C ALA A 545 6.74 -14.90 1.59
N ALA A 546 5.93 -13.94 1.12
CA ALA A 546 5.12 -13.09 1.99
C ALA A 546 4.10 -13.88 2.80
N ALA A 547 3.53 -14.95 2.23
CA ALA A 547 2.58 -15.84 2.90
C ALA A 547 3.24 -16.86 3.84
N GLY A 548 4.58 -16.89 3.93
CA GLY A 548 5.32 -17.68 4.92
C GLY A 548 5.84 -19.04 4.45
N ALA A 549 6.00 -19.27 3.14
CA ALA A 549 6.72 -20.44 2.63
C ALA A 549 8.22 -20.38 2.96
N ASN A 550 8.89 -21.53 3.02
CA ASN A 550 10.34 -21.64 3.23
C ASN A 550 11.11 -21.96 1.95
N TYR A 551 10.47 -22.69 1.04
CA TYR A 551 11.08 -23.15 -0.22
C TYR A 551 10.09 -22.99 -1.35
N LEU A 552 10.60 -22.88 -2.58
CA LEU A 552 9.79 -22.87 -3.79
C LEU A 552 9.99 -24.15 -4.58
N LEU A 553 8.91 -24.67 -5.16
CA LEU A 553 8.93 -25.81 -6.07
C LEU A 553 8.50 -25.35 -7.46
N VAL A 554 9.42 -25.37 -8.41
CA VAL A 554 9.27 -24.65 -9.69
C VAL A 554 9.31 -25.61 -10.87
N LEU A 555 8.17 -25.77 -11.56
CA LEU A 555 8.09 -26.45 -12.84
C LEU A 555 8.81 -25.63 -13.93
N PRO A 556 9.38 -26.25 -14.97
CA PRO A 556 9.84 -25.51 -16.14
C PRO A 556 8.67 -24.81 -16.84
N SER A 557 8.92 -23.63 -17.42
CA SER A 557 7.94 -22.97 -18.30
C SER A 557 7.76 -23.79 -19.59
N ALA A 558 6.68 -24.57 -19.64
CA ALA A 558 6.52 -25.63 -20.63
C ALA A 558 5.15 -25.66 -21.31
N TYR A 559 4.39 -24.56 -21.32
CA TYR A 559 3.13 -24.50 -22.09
C TYR A 559 3.39 -24.78 -23.58
N PHE A 560 4.46 -24.20 -24.13
CA PHE A 560 4.89 -24.43 -25.50
C PHE A 560 5.96 -25.53 -25.58
N GLY A 561 5.64 -26.76 -25.15
CA GLY A 561 6.63 -27.85 -24.99
C GLY A 561 7.56 -28.07 -26.19
N LYS A 562 7.06 -27.98 -27.44
CA LYS A 562 7.89 -28.07 -28.66
C LYS A 562 8.91 -26.94 -28.82
N ALA A 563 8.64 -25.77 -28.26
CA ALA A 563 9.51 -24.59 -28.32
C ALA A 563 10.41 -24.44 -27.08
N THR A 564 10.06 -25.10 -25.96
CA THR A 564 10.86 -25.10 -24.73
C THR A 564 12.02 -26.11 -24.84
N ASN A 565 13.10 -25.71 -25.50
CA ASN A 565 14.35 -26.49 -25.51
C ASN A 565 15.15 -26.28 -24.20
N MET A 566 16.22 -27.06 -23.99
CA MET A 566 17.02 -26.99 -22.76
C MET A 566 17.70 -25.64 -22.53
N ASN A 567 18.04 -24.88 -23.57
CA ASN A 567 18.55 -23.52 -23.39
C ASN A 567 17.48 -22.57 -22.81
N VAL A 568 16.22 -22.72 -23.23
CA VAL A 568 15.09 -21.99 -22.65
C VAL A 568 14.90 -22.38 -21.18
N VAL A 569 14.96 -23.68 -20.87
CA VAL A 569 14.87 -24.18 -19.48
C VAL A 569 15.99 -23.60 -18.61
N LYS A 570 17.24 -23.66 -19.08
CA LYS A 570 18.39 -23.10 -18.36
C LYS A 570 18.24 -21.61 -18.09
N ARG A 571 17.91 -20.82 -19.11
CA ARG A 571 17.69 -19.38 -18.96
C ARG A 571 16.55 -19.06 -17.98
N PHE A 572 15.45 -19.80 -18.07
CA PHE A 572 14.32 -19.64 -17.16
C PHE A 572 14.73 -19.88 -15.70
N PHE A 573 15.41 -20.99 -15.41
CA PHE A 573 15.86 -21.27 -14.04
C PHE A 573 16.97 -20.33 -13.57
N ALA A 574 17.87 -19.88 -14.44
CA ALA A 574 18.86 -18.86 -14.09
C ALA A 574 18.19 -17.53 -13.68
N ASP A 575 17.20 -17.07 -14.44
CA ASP A 575 16.44 -15.86 -14.13
C ASP A 575 15.62 -15.99 -12.83
N VAL A 576 15.02 -17.17 -12.59
CA VAL A 576 14.29 -17.47 -11.36
C VAL A 576 15.24 -17.54 -10.16
N ALA A 577 16.35 -18.27 -10.26
CA ALA A 577 17.31 -18.43 -9.17
C ALA A 577 17.89 -17.09 -8.69
N ARG A 578 18.19 -16.18 -9.63
CA ARG A 578 18.76 -14.86 -9.35
C ARG A 578 17.80 -13.93 -8.62
N GLN A 579 16.49 -14.03 -8.87
CA GLN A 579 15.49 -13.08 -8.40
C GLN A 579 14.58 -13.66 -7.30
N SER A 580 14.57 -14.97 -7.11
CA SER A 580 13.73 -15.63 -6.11
C SER A 580 14.10 -15.19 -4.70
N PRO A 581 13.12 -14.79 -3.85
CA PRO A 581 13.35 -14.45 -2.46
C PRO A 581 13.60 -15.68 -1.55
N LEU A 582 13.35 -16.89 -2.05
CA LEU A 582 13.46 -18.15 -1.31
C LEU A 582 14.29 -19.19 -2.07
N PRO A 583 14.87 -20.20 -1.38
CA PRO A 583 15.53 -21.33 -2.03
C PRO A 583 14.59 -22.10 -2.96
N VAL A 584 15.11 -22.47 -4.13
CA VAL A 584 14.33 -23.06 -5.23
C VAL A 584 14.66 -24.53 -5.42
N LEU A 585 13.62 -25.35 -5.57
CA LEU A 585 13.72 -26.72 -6.06
C LEU A 585 13.18 -26.80 -7.48
N ILE A 586 13.95 -27.45 -8.35
CA ILE A 586 13.49 -27.81 -9.69
C ILE A 586 12.40 -28.86 -9.55
N TYR A 587 11.23 -28.62 -10.11
CA TYR A 587 10.17 -29.62 -10.23
C TYR A 587 10.23 -30.24 -11.62
N ASN A 588 10.82 -31.43 -11.73
CA ASN A 588 10.86 -32.15 -12.98
C ASN A 588 9.66 -33.09 -13.12
N PHE A 589 8.65 -32.66 -13.87
CA PHE A 589 7.42 -33.41 -14.11
C PHE A 589 6.94 -33.37 -15.57
N PRO A 590 7.54 -34.17 -16.47
CA PRO A 590 7.27 -34.12 -17.91
C PRO A 590 5.79 -34.34 -18.26
N GLY A 591 5.10 -35.20 -17.51
CA GLY A 591 3.69 -35.54 -17.74
C GLY A 591 2.72 -34.35 -17.67
N VAL A 592 3.06 -33.29 -16.92
CA VAL A 592 2.26 -32.05 -16.83
C VAL A 592 2.96 -30.85 -17.49
N CYS A 593 4.13 -31.08 -18.08
CA CYS A 593 4.97 -30.06 -18.71
C CYS A 593 5.19 -30.36 -20.20
N ASN A 594 4.16 -30.86 -20.89
CA ASN A 594 4.21 -31.15 -22.34
C ASN A 594 5.44 -31.94 -22.79
N GLY A 595 5.90 -32.91 -21.98
CA GLY A 595 7.03 -33.78 -22.29
C GLY A 595 8.41 -33.19 -22.04
N VAL A 596 8.52 -31.96 -21.50
CA VAL A 596 9.81 -31.37 -21.12
C VAL A 596 10.38 -32.11 -19.91
N ASP A 597 11.40 -32.96 -20.15
CA ASP A 597 12.20 -33.62 -19.11
C ASP A 597 13.56 -32.94 -18.95
N ILE A 598 13.92 -32.65 -17.70
CA ILE A 598 15.22 -32.07 -17.36
C ILE A 598 16.14 -33.21 -16.89
N ASP A 599 17.21 -33.45 -17.63
CA ASP A 599 18.17 -34.51 -17.33
C ASP A 599 19.21 -34.11 -16.27
N SER A 600 20.05 -35.07 -15.85
CA SER A 600 21.06 -34.84 -14.81
C SER A 600 22.08 -33.77 -15.19
N GLU A 601 22.46 -33.69 -16.47
CA GLU A 601 23.45 -32.74 -16.96
C GLU A 601 22.89 -31.32 -16.96
N THR A 602 21.67 -31.14 -17.48
CA THR A 602 20.98 -29.85 -17.48
C THR A 602 20.71 -29.36 -16.06
N ILE A 603 20.26 -30.24 -15.14
CA ILE A 603 20.12 -29.88 -13.71
C ILE A 603 21.47 -29.43 -13.15
N THR A 604 22.56 -30.14 -13.48
CA THR A 604 23.89 -29.81 -12.99
C THR A 604 24.37 -28.44 -13.48
N GLU A 605 24.14 -28.14 -14.76
CA GLU A 605 24.44 -26.84 -15.36
C GLU A 605 23.65 -25.71 -14.69
N ILE A 606 22.34 -25.89 -14.47
CA ILE A 606 21.49 -24.90 -13.79
C ILE A 606 22.02 -24.56 -12.39
N VAL A 607 22.40 -25.56 -11.61
CA VAL A 607 22.94 -25.36 -10.25
C VAL A 607 24.28 -24.61 -10.30
N ARG A 608 25.18 -25.00 -11.21
CA ARG A 608 26.50 -24.35 -11.38
C ARG A 608 26.37 -22.91 -11.87
N GLU A 609 25.49 -22.64 -12.84
CA GLU A 609 25.20 -21.30 -13.32
C GLU A 609 24.62 -20.42 -12.21
N SER A 610 23.69 -20.97 -11.40
CA SER A 610 23.15 -20.24 -10.25
C SER A 610 24.20 -19.95 -9.18
N ALA A 611 25.12 -20.88 -8.91
CA ALA A 611 26.24 -20.66 -8.00
C ALA A 611 27.20 -19.58 -8.52
N ALA A 612 27.56 -19.65 -9.80
CA ALA A 612 28.47 -18.70 -10.45
C ALA A 612 27.89 -17.27 -10.51
N ALA A 613 26.57 -17.15 -10.64
CA ALA A 613 25.88 -15.85 -10.62
C ALA A 613 25.65 -15.30 -9.20
N SER A 614 25.88 -16.09 -8.15
CA SER A 614 25.68 -15.70 -6.76
C SER A 614 26.94 -15.04 -6.17
N PRO A 615 26.83 -13.91 -5.44
CA PRO A 615 27.99 -13.22 -4.85
C PRO A 615 28.83 -14.09 -3.90
N ASN A 616 28.22 -15.06 -3.22
CA ASN A 616 28.89 -15.95 -2.26
C ASN A 616 29.24 -17.32 -2.87
N GLY A 617 29.06 -17.51 -4.18
CA GLY A 617 29.31 -18.80 -4.85
C GLY A 617 28.33 -19.92 -4.48
N VAL A 618 27.26 -19.63 -3.72
CA VAL A 618 26.28 -20.63 -3.29
C VAL A 618 25.02 -20.54 -4.15
N SER A 619 24.66 -21.63 -4.81
CA SER A 619 23.46 -21.73 -5.66
C SER A 619 22.17 -21.49 -4.88
N ASN A 620 21.25 -20.71 -5.45
CA ASN A 620 19.88 -20.58 -4.91
C ASN A 620 18.96 -21.72 -5.36
N ILE A 621 19.44 -22.59 -6.25
CA ILE A 621 18.82 -23.88 -6.57
C ILE A 621 19.33 -24.93 -5.59
N VAL A 622 18.47 -25.35 -4.67
CA VAL A 622 18.82 -26.20 -3.51
C VAL A 622 18.29 -27.63 -3.59
N GLY A 623 17.62 -27.99 -4.68
CA GLY A 623 17.16 -29.36 -4.84
C GLY A 623 16.35 -29.62 -6.11
N VAL A 624 15.87 -30.85 -6.23
CA VAL A 624 15.01 -31.30 -7.32
C VAL A 624 13.98 -32.30 -6.82
N LYS A 625 12.75 -32.20 -7.34
CA LYS A 625 11.72 -33.24 -7.27
C LYS A 625 11.68 -34.00 -8.59
N LEU A 626 11.99 -35.29 -8.56
CA LEU A 626 12.02 -36.19 -9.72
C LEU A 626 10.80 -37.11 -9.74
N THR A 627 10.00 -37.06 -10.80
CA THR A 627 8.79 -37.90 -10.94
C THR A 627 9.00 -39.18 -11.77
N CYS A 628 10.20 -39.38 -12.34
CA CYS A 628 10.51 -40.45 -13.30
C CYS A 628 10.89 -41.82 -12.70
N GLY A 629 11.12 -41.93 -11.38
CA GLY A 629 11.53 -43.20 -10.75
C GLY A 629 12.90 -43.73 -11.20
N SER A 630 13.79 -42.87 -11.71
CA SER A 630 15.10 -43.28 -12.24
C SER A 630 16.18 -43.31 -11.17
N VAL A 631 16.65 -44.52 -10.80
CA VAL A 631 17.81 -44.72 -9.90
C VAL A 631 19.04 -43.98 -10.44
N GLY A 632 19.35 -44.15 -11.73
CA GLY A 632 20.54 -43.54 -12.34
C GLY A 632 20.54 -42.01 -12.36
N LYS A 633 19.37 -41.36 -12.43
CA LYS A 633 19.27 -39.88 -12.35
C LYS A 633 19.62 -39.42 -10.92
N ILE A 634 19.15 -40.13 -9.88
CA ILE A 634 19.49 -39.84 -8.48
C ILE A 634 20.99 -40.08 -8.23
N THR A 635 21.53 -41.24 -8.63
CA THR A 635 22.94 -41.58 -8.40
C THR A 635 23.89 -40.54 -9.02
N ARG A 636 23.63 -40.07 -10.25
CA ARG A 636 24.46 -39.04 -10.88
C ARG A 636 24.41 -37.70 -10.14
N LEU A 637 23.23 -37.28 -9.71
CA LEU A 637 23.08 -36.03 -8.95
C LEU A 637 23.72 -36.13 -7.57
N ALA A 638 23.55 -37.24 -6.86
CA ALA A 638 24.17 -37.47 -5.55
C ALA A 638 25.70 -37.61 -5.63
N ALA A 639 26.23 -38.09 -6.77
CA ALA A 639 27.67 -38.07 -7.03
C ALA A 639 28.22 -36.67 -7.38
N THR A 640 27.35 -35.76 -7.84
CA THR A 640 27.72 -34.41 -8.27
C THR A 640 27.59 -33.38 -7.16
N PHE A 641 26.60 -33.54 -6.28
CA PHE A 641 26.27 -32.58 -5.22
C PHE A 641 26.22 -33.25 -3.85
N SER A 642 26.78 -32.59 -2.84
CA SER A 642 26.67 -33.09 -1.47
C SER A 642 25.25 -32.88 -0.91
N PRO A 643 24.80 -33.71 0.06
CA PRO A 643 23.49 -33.53 0.72
C PRO A 643 23.35 -32.19 1.47
N THR A 644 24.47 -31.52 1.77
CA THR A 644 24.50 -30.18 2.39
C THR A 644 24.35 -29.04 1.39
N GLU A 645 24.40 -29.33 0.09
CA GLU A 645 24.26 -28.35 -0.99
C GLU A 645 22.98 -28.54 -1.79
N PHE A 646 22.48 -29.78 -1.92
CA PHE A 646 21.39 -30.10 -2.83
C PHE A 646 20.55 -31.30 -2.37
N ALA A 647 19.23 -31.11 -2.24
CA ALA A 647 18.29 -32.16 -1.86
C ALA A 647 17.60 -32.81 -3.07
N ILE A 648 17.72 -34.13 -3.21
CA ILE A 648 17.11 -34.91 -4.31
C ILE A 648 15.88 -35.67 -3.78
N PHE A 649 14.68 -35.25 -4.15
CA PHE A 649 13.43 -35.90 -3.76
C PHE A 649 12.87 -36.77 -4.89
N GLY A 650 12.49 -38.01 -4.56
CA GLY A 650 11.58 -38.79 -5.40
C GLY A 650 10.16 -38.21 -5.37
N GLY A 651 9.38 -38.48 -6.41
CA GLY A 651 7.97 -38.09 -6.51
C GLY A 651 6.97 -39.25 -6.42
N GLN A 652 7.47 -40.49 -6.33
CA GLN A 652 6.65 -41.71 -6.24
C GLN A 652 6.96 -42.42 -4.92
N SER A 653 5.93 -42.77 -4.13
CA SER A 653 6.12 -43.38 -2.80
C SER A 653 6.73 -44.76 -2.90
N ASP A 654 6.23 -45.60 -3.81
CA ASP A 654 6.77 -46.93 -4.15
C ASP A 654 8.27 -46.95 -4.50
N PHE A 655 8.85 -45.82 -4.89
CA PHE A 655 10.28 -45.67 -5.20
C PHE A 655 11.14 -45.17 -4.01
N LEU A 656 10.55 -44.86 -2.85
CA LEU A 656 11.24 -44.28 -1.69
C LEU A 656 12.49 -45.05 -1.27
N ILE A 657 12.39 -46.35 -0.97
CA ILE A 657 13.53 -47.15 -0.49
C ILE A 657 14.67 -47.22 -1.52
N ALA A 658 14.33 -47.43 -2.79
CA ALA A 658 15.32 -47.49 -3.87
C ALA A 658 16.06 -46.15 -4.01
N GLY A 659 15.33 -45.03 -3.96
CA GLY A 659 15.92 -43.69 -3.98
C GLY A 659 16.83 -43.44 -2.79
N LEU A 660 16.42 -43.81 -1.57
CA LEU A 660 17.23 -43.63 -0.36
C LEU A 660 18.55 -44.41 -0.42
N THR A 661 18.51 -45.63 -0.97
CA THR A 661 19.71 -46.49 -1.08
C THR A 661 20.80 -45.86 -1.97
N VAL A 662 20.41 -45.00 -2.92
CA VAL A 662 21.36 -44.33 -3.83
C VAL A 662 21.51 -42.82 -3.56
N GLY A 663 21.10 -42.35 -2.38
CA GLY A 663 21.40 -41.00 -1.91
C GLY A 663 20.31 -39.94 -2.13
N SER A 664 19.05 -40.33 -2.32
CA SER A 664 17.95 -39.35 -2.28
C SER A 664 17.75 -38.81 -0.86
N ALA A 665 17.23 -37.58 -0.75
CA ALA A 665 16.79 -36.97 0.51
C ALA A 665 15.43 -37.54 1.00
N GLY A 666 14.78 -38.41 0.22
CA GLY A 666 13.47 -38.97 0.54
C GLY A 666 12.47 -38.75 -0.58
N CYS A 667 11.21 -38.48 -0.25
CA CYS A 667 10.13 -38.43 -1.23
C CYS A 667 9.09 -37.34 -0.93
N ILE A 668 8.64 -36.66 -1.98
CA ILE A 668 7.43 -35.83 -1.98
C ILE A 668 6.27 -36.71 -2.49
N SER A 669 5.60 -37.41 -1.57
CA SER A 669 4.67 -38.50 -1.88
C SER A 669 3.21 -38.04 -1.84
N ALA A 670 2.47 -38.25 -2.94
CA ALA A 670 1.03 -38.02 -2.97
C ALA A 670 0.27 -38.91 -1.96
N PHE A 671 0.71 -40.17 -1.79
CA PHE A 671 0.10 -41.15 -0.90
C PHE A 671 0.18 -40.74 0.58
N ALA A 672 1.14 -39.90 0.95
CA ALA A 672 1.21 -39.30 2.28
C ALA A 672 0.03 -38.37 2.61
N ASN A 673 -0.81 -38.00 1.64
CA ASN A 673 -2.10 -37.40 1.95
C ASN A 673 -3.03 -38.39 2.63
N VAL A 674 -3.03 -39.66 2.21
CA VAL A 674 -3.96 -40.69 2.69
C VAL A 674 -3.46 -41.32 3.97
N PHE A 675 -2.19 -41.78 3.97
CA PHE A 675 -1.56 -42.47 5.10
C PHE A 675 -0.20 -41.84 5.44
N PRO A 676 -0.20 -40.61 6.00
CA PRO A 676 1.03 -39.88 6.32
C PRO A 676 1.96 -40.62 7.29
N LYS A 677 1.43 -41.24 8.35
CA LYS A 677 2.26 -41.91 9.36
C LYS A 677 2.95 -43.13 8.78
N THR A 678 2.23 -43.93 7.99
CA THR A 678 2.75 -45.10 7.30
C THR A 678 3.88 -44.71 6.34
N ALA A 679 3.67 -43.68 5.53
CA ALA A 679 4.71 -43.20 4.61
C ALA A 679 5.97 -42.74 5.36
N SER A 680 5.80 -41.95 6.44
CA SER A 680 6.91 -41.56 7.31
C SER A 680 7.58 -42.75 8.00
N LYS A 681 6.81 -43.78 8.38
CA LYS A 681 7.35 -44.96 9.05
C LYS A 681 8.25 -45.80 8.13
N VAL A 682 7.94 -45.89 6.84
CA VAL A 682 8.83 -46.53 5.86
C VAL A 682 10.19 -45.83 5.84
N TYR A 683 10.21 -44.49 5.79
CA TYR A 683 11.44 -43.71 5.85
C TYR A 683 12.19 -43.93 7.16
N GLU A 684 11.49 -43.86 8.30
CA GLU A 684 12.07 -44.06 9.63
C GLU A 684 12.74 -45.43 9.75
N LEU A 685 12.03 -46.52 9.39
CA LEU A 685 12.55 -47.89 9.44
C LEU A 685 13.81 -48.05 8.58
N PHE A 686 13.81 -47.49 7.37
CA PHE A 686 14.98 -47.53 6.50
C PHE A 686 16.17 -46.80 7.15
N THR A 687 15.95 -45.58 7.64
CA THR A 687 17.02 -44.79 8.30
C THR A 687 17.52 -45.40 9.60
N ALA A 688 16.70 -46.20 10.27
CA ALA A 688 17.07 -46.99 11.46
C ALA A 688 17.80 -48.31 11.11
N GLY A 689 18.07 -48.59 9.83
CA GLY A 689 18.73 -49.82 9.37
C GLY A 689 17.83 -51.05 9.33
N LYS A 690 16.52 -50.91 9.54
CA LYS A 690 15.53 -51.99 9.57
C LYS A 690 14.98 -52.28 8.17
N LEU A 691 15.86 -52.65 7.25
CA LEU A 691 15.53 -52.75 5.84
C LEU A 691 14.39 -53.75 5.54
N ALA A 692 14.37 -54.90 6.22
CA ALA A 692 13.33 -55.92 6.01
C ALA A 692 11.93 -55.38 6.38
N GLU A 693 11.79 -54.77 7.56
CA GLU A 693 10.54 -54.15 8.02
C GLU A 693 10.13 -52.99 7.09
N ALA A 694 11.09 -52.16 6.66
CA ALA A 694 10.84 -51.07 5.73
C ALA A 694 10.31 -51.58 4.38
N MET A 695 10.93 -52.63 3.83
CA MET A 695 10.52 -53.23 2.55
C MET A 695 9.14 -53.87 2.63
N GLU A 696 8.81 -54.53 3.74
CA GLU A 696 7.48 -55.10 3.95
C GLU A 696 6.40 -54.01 3.95
N LEU A 697 6.59 -52.95 4.74
CA LEU A 697 5.66 -51.83 4.81
C LEU A 697 5.55 -51.08 3.49
N GLN A 698 6.68 -50.91 2.78
CA GLN A 698 6.73 -50.29 1.45
C GLN A 698 5.92 -51.09 0.43
N ARG A 699 6.01 -52.43 0.41
CA ARG A 699 5.24 -53.26 -0.53
C ARG A 699 3.74 -53.15 -0.27
N ALA A 700 3.33 -53.19 0.99
CA ALA A 700 1.93 -53.00 1.37
C ALA A 700 1.42 -51.60 0.96
N SER A 701 2.22 -50.56 1.23
CA SER A 701 1.91 -49.18 0.86
C SER A 701 1.83 -48.99 -0.65
N ALA A 702 2.76 -49.56 -1.41
CA ALA A 702 2.78 -49.48 -2.87
C ALA A 702 1.54 -50.14 -3.50
N LEU A 703 1.10 -51.29 -2.96
CA LEU A 703 -0.12 -51.94 -3.43
C LEU A 703 -1.35 -51.07 -3.14
N ALA A 704 -1.44 -50.50 -1.94
CA ALA A 704 -2.53 -49.60 -1.55
C ALA A 704 -2.55 -48.28 -2.33
N GLU A 705 -1.39 -47.77 -2.78
CA GLU A 705 -1.28 -46.54 -3.58
C GLU A 705 -1.83 -46.70 -5.00
N THR A 706 -2.00 -47.93 -5.51
CA THR A 706 -2.40 -48.20 -6.91
C THR A 706 -3.51 -47.27 -7.44
N PRO A 707 -4.63 -47.03 -6.72
CA PRO A 707 -5.69 -46.14 -7.21
C PRO A 707 -5.28 -44.67 -7.31
N CYS A 708 -4.40 -44.19 -6.41
CA CYS A 708 -3.89 -42.82 -6.42
C CYS A 708 -3.01 -42.53 -7.66
N LYS A 709 -2.43 -43.57 -8.28
CA LYS A 709 -1.71 -43.43 -9.55
C LYS A 709 -2.64 -43.02 -10.70
N GLY A 710 -3.94 -43.22 -10.56
CA GLY A 710 -4.96 -42.78 -11.53
C GLY A 710 -5.18 -41.27 -11.59
N GLY A 711 -4.72 -40.51 -10.59
CA GLY A 711 -4.73 -39.05 -10.62
C GLY A 711 -5.24 -38.37 -9.35
N ILE A 712 -5.58 -37.09 -9.49
CA ILE A 712 -5.95 -36.22 -8.37
C ILE A 712 -7.30 -36.64 -7.77
N ALA A 713 -8.30 -36.94 -8.60
CA ALA A 713 -9.66 -37.28 -8.14
C ALA A 713 -9.69 -38.53 -7.25
N SER A 714 -8.95 -39.58 -7.61
CA SER A 714 -8.85 -40.80 -6.79
C SER A 714 -8.08 -40.55 -5.50
N THR A 715 -7.04 -39.71 -5.54
CA THR A 715 -6.29 -39.31 -4.35
C THR A 715 -7.19 -38.53 -3.38
N LYS A 716 -7.96 -37.54 -3.85
CA LYS A 716 -8.88 -36.79 -2.99
C LYS A 716 -10.00 -37.66 -2.42
N TYR A 717 -10.52 -38.62 -3.20
CA TYR A 717 -11.49 -39.60 -2.69
C TYR A 717 -10.90 -40.45 -1.55
N ALA A 718 -9.67 -40.95 -1.71
CA ALA A 718 -8.99 -41.68 -0.65
C ALA A 718 -8.76 -40.82 0.61
N VAL A 719 -8.37 -39.55 0.46
CA VAL A 719 -8.26 -38.59 1.57
C VAL A 719 -9.60 -38.44 2.29
N ALA A 720 -10.69 -38.32 1.54
CA ALA A 720 -12.03 -38.14 2.08
C ALA A 720 -12.51 -39.33 2.91
N LEU A 721 -12.03 -40.54 2.60
CA LEU A 721 -12.37 -41.76 3.35
C LEU A 721 -11.49 -41.98 4.59
N TYR A 722 -10.22 -41.55 4.56
CA TYR A 722 -9.24 -41.91 5.59
C TYR A 722 -8.73 -40.71 6.39
N SER A 723 -7.83 -39.92 5.82
CA SER A 723 -7.10 -38.89 6.58
C SER A 723 -7.93 -37.64 6.91
N ALA A 724 -8.88 -37.23 6.06
CA ALA A 724 -9.74 -36.09 6.37
C ALA A 724 -10.68 -36.37 7.56
N PRO A 725 -11.36 -37.53 7.65
CA PRO A 725 -12.07 -37.93 8.86
C PRO A 725 -11.15 -37.99 10.09
N ALA A 726 -9.93 -38.54 9.95
CA ALA A 726 -8.95 -38.58 11.05
C ALA A 726 -8.51 -37.17 11.51
N ALA A 727 -8.55 -36.18 10.61
CA ALA A 727 -8.31 -34.77 10.90
C ALA A 727 -9.53 -34.03 11.50
N GLY A 728 -10.67 -34.71 11.69
CA GLY A 728 -11.89 -34.11 12.22
C GLY A 728 -12.64 -33.23 11.21
N ILE A 729 -12.64 -33.63 9.94
CA ILE A 729 -13.35 -32.94 8.86
C ILE A 729 -14.65 -33.67 8.56
N ASP A 730 -15.76 -33.02 8.87
CA ASP A 730 -17.11 -33.53 8.57
C ASP A 730 -17.42 -33.43 7.07
N LYS A 731 -18.26 -34.35 6.58
CA LYS A 731 -18.70 -34.39 5.17
C LYS A 731 -17.55 -34.35 4.16
N ALA A 732 -16.42 -34.98 4.49
CA ALA A 732 -15.21 -34.93 3.67
C ALA A 732 -15.45 -35.38 2.21
N LEU A 733 -16.31 -36.37 1.97
CA LEU A 733 -16.69 -36.84 0.63
C LEU A 733 -17.35 -35.75 -0.24
N GLU A 734 -18.06 -34.81 0.37
CA GLU A 734 -18.67 -33.68 -0.35
C GLU A 734 -17.63 -32.58 -0.66
N ARG A 735 -16.71 -32.33 0.28
CA ARG A 735 -15.75 -31.21 0.23
C ARG A 735 -14.47 -31.50 -0.56
N LEU A 736 -14.10 -32.77 -0.73
CA LEU A 736 -12.90 -33.21 -1.44
C LEU A 736 -13.16 -33.63 -2.88
N LYS A 737 -14.19 -33.07 -3.51
CA LYS A 737 -14.37 -33.22 -4.96
C LYS A 737 -13.32 -32.41 -5.71
N PRO A 738 -12.90 -32.85 -6.92
CA PRO A 738 -12.10 -32.01 -7.81
C PRO A 738 -12.81 -30.68 -8.07
N ARG A 739 -12.05 -29.61 -8.27
CA ARG A 739 -12.64 -28.32 -8.62
C ARG A 739 -13.32 -28.42 -9.99
N THR A 740 -14.40 -27.66 -10.21
CA THR A 740 -15.06 -27.58 -11.53
C THR A 740 -14.04 -27.15 -12.61
N PRO A 741 -14.10 -27.72 -13.85
CA PRO A 741 -15.11 -28.60 -14.42
C PRO A 741 -14.77 -30.12 -14.35
N TYR A 742 -13.85 -30.54 -13.47
CA TYR A 742 -13.37 -31.92 -13.45
C TYR A 742 -14.32 -32.89 -12.73
N GLU A 743 -14.43 -34.11 -13.24
CA GLU A 743 -15.29 -35.16 -12.68
C GLU A 743 -14.65 -35.86 -11.48
N GLU A 744 -15.50 -36.38 -10.59
CA GLU A 744 -15.08 -37.26 -9.50
C GLU A 744 -14.50 -38.59 -9.99
N ALA A 745 -13.84 -39.33 -9.09
CA ALA A 745 -13.46 -40.71 -9.39
C ALA A 745 -14.70 -41.57 -9.67
N GLY A 746 -14.67 -42.34 -10.77
CA GLY A 746 -15.74 -43.27 -11.12
C GLY A 746 -15.88 -44.43 -10.13
N ASP A 747 -17.06 -45.05 -10.08
CA ASP A 747 -17.42 -46.08 -9.08
C ASP A 747 -16.46 -47.27 -9.02
N ALA A 748 -15.90 -47.69 -10.17
CA ALA A 748 -14.92 -48.75 -10.20
C ALA A 748 -13.64 -48.37 -9.42
N VAL A 749 -13.17 -47.14 -9.59
CA VAL A 749 -11.99 -46.61 -8.88
C VAL A 749 -12.29 -46.44 -7.39
N LYS A 750 -13.50 -45.97 -7.04
CA LYS A 750 -13.95 -45.84 -5.65
C LYS A 750 -13.93 -47.20 -4.93
N ARG A 751 -14.45 -48.26 -5.56
CA ARG A 751 -14.36 -49.65 -5.03
C ARG A 751 -12.91 -50.11 -4.84
N THR A 752 -12.04 -49.87 -5.82
CA THR A 752 -10.63 -50.27 -5.70
C THR A 752 -9.90 -49.54 -4.57
N VAL A 753 -10.24 -48.26 -4.30
CA VAL A 753 -9.72 -47.52 -3.13
C VAL A 753 -10.08 -48.24 -1.84
N GLU A 754 -11.36 -48.58 -1.66
CA GLU A 754 -11.86 -49.23 -0.45
C GLU A 754 -11.26 -50.64 -0.26
N GLU A 755 -11.12 -51.40 -1.35
CA GLU A 755 -10.56 -52.76 -1.35
C GLU A 755 -9.07 -52.80 -1.01
N LEU A 756 -8.25 -51.95 -1.64
CA LEU A 756 -6.79 -52.03 -1.52
C LEU A 756 -6.23 -51.29 -0.30
N MET A 757 -6.92 -50.26 0.19
CA MET A 757 -6.39 -49.41 1.26
C MET A 757 -6.76 -49.89 2.66
N GLY A 758 -7.73 -50.80 2.82
CA GLY A 758 -8.21 -51.26 4.12
C GLY A 758 -7.11 -51.83 5.04
N ALA A 759 -6.22 -52.66 4.51
CA ALA A 759 -5.12 -53.24 5.30
C ALA A 759 -4.13 -52.17 5.81
N VAL A 760 -3.78 -51.20 4.95
CA VAL A 760 -2.87 -50.11 5.32
C VAL A 760 -3.55 -49.13 6.27
N ALA A 761 -4.86 -48.91 6.17
CA ALA A 761 -5.61 -48.07 7.10
C ALA A 761 -5.56 -48.60 8.55
N VAL A 762 -5.55 -49.93 8.74
CA VAL A 762 -5.37 -50.53 10.07
C VAL A 762 -3.98 -50.22 10.62
N THR A 763 -2.95 -50.37 9.78
CA THR A 763 -1.56 -50.03 10.15
C THR A 763 -1.41 -48.55 10.47
N GLU A 764 -1.97 -47.65 9.66
CA GLU A 764 -1.95 -46.20 9.89
C GLU A 764 -2.53 -45.82 11.25
N LYS A 765 -3.63 -46.46 11.65
CA LYS A 765 -4.29 -46.19 12.92
C LYS A 765 -3.51 -46.71 14.13
N ALA A 766 -2.68 -47.73 13.94
CA ALA A 766 -1.85 -48.31 14.99
C ALA A 766 -0.56 -47.50 15.25
N LEU A 767 -0.10 -46.74 14.24
CA LEU A 767 0.93 -45.71 14.35
C LEU A 767 0.33 -44.41 14.92
#